data_AF-A0A8H3HK21-F1
#
_entry.id   AF-A0A8H3HK21-F1
#
_cell.length_a   1.000
_cell.length_b   1.000
_cell.length_c   1.000
_cell.angle_alpha   90.00
_cell.angle_beta   90.00
_cell.angle_gamma   90.00
#
_symmetry.space_group_name_H-M   'P 1'
#
loop_
_entity.id
_entity.type
_entity.pdbx_description
1 polymer ?
#
loop_
_entity_poly.entity_id
_entity_poly.type
_entity_poly.pdbx_seq_one_letter_code
_entity_poly.pdbx_strand_id
1 'polypeptide(L)'
;MSSQPRGSKRPRAILDNLLHPGGWRNKRARSGSRSGSPSASGVSTPGDGYSHSPAQSNPCSRSPSPTGRPGPSAPSHSSPNTTPRVPAPPPNEPQNASRPVTNVAASTQNSPTVAWTGLEQVLQALRVSTKICPPLSSAVGDLASCLPLFETAARNRADYNELLTGLKSMIDLLIRHLNDASSEEFLDTVTETVEIMREEVESINNHQSRNIPRRMLGALNTEDDLIRRYRRIEQLFHQLQGEANLSTWSGMNELRVDNHLEKLVPIHSARFNSGFSTEVSRRGCTKGTRIKILEDFIAWSENPDLAKIYWMNGMAGTGKTTIAYSFCERLEAGKRLAASFFCTARTSSGCHEAKRIIPTIAYQLARRFAPFRYSLFQQLKKDPDIITSQLSYQFDFLLKKPLLAAKDKLSNNLVIVVDALDECNDPHIVELFIDLLFRSVVELPVKFFVTSRPEPAIRNKMMPENERSRSILYLHEIELSLVQADIELYLREELASIAPADEDIAELAEHAGNFFIYAATAVRYILPAGAAVDSKDRLKDILALSTESKTPLSPINDLYTLILTAAIDNKVLKPNEKNRMRLVLQTAVCACEPIPIHTLSMLSGIVDENRVVAALQPLRSVLHVSDQSELVTTLHASFPDYMLTQERSRAFYCDKAIHSELLAVQCFRVMKAQLRFNICSIPSSFMSNDQIPELGGRINTNISKELFYACRFWVDHLSEAKSQGALFLLANEFLSQQLLFWMEVMSLKRCMALAATNITKLCTWLNQVHADADTELLALASDARRFVTRYASSSIASYTPHIYLSALPLSPSSSSMRSRYLPRFKGLIKVSGVILDKLETAALATWELTSSIRAAFSPGGDCVVLGDDKGIISVQNAHDGKYLVQPFKAHTNLVSSLGVSSDGTQIVSGSYDMTLSIWNIHDGSLIAGPFKGHTKRITSVAFSPDAAHIVSGSDDCTVGIWSPQNVNIPMRLLTGHAKEVKSVAFSPDGSRVVSGSVDRTIRLW
;
A
#
# COMPACT_ATOMS: atom_id res chain seq x y z
N MET A 1 61.95 19.31 -28.68
CA MET A 1 62.58 20.09 -29.78
C MET A 1 61.46 20.62 -30.66
N SER A 2 61.53 21.89 -31.11
CA SER A 2 60.83 22.53 -32.28
C SER A 2 59.33 22.24 -32.57
N SER A 3 58.47 23.18 -32.97
CA SER A 3 58.42 24.66 -32.92
C SER A 3 57.07 25.14 -33.49
N GLN A 4 56.52 26.21 -32.90
CA GLN A 4 55.38 27.08 -33.27
C GLN A 4 55.30 27.58 -34.77
N PRO A 5 54.35 28.47 -35.19
CA PRO A 5 52.87 28.49 -35.07
C PRO A 5 52.14 29.14 -36.30
N ARG A 6 50.81 29.36 -36.23
CA ARG A 6 50.08 30.58 -36.72
C ARG A 6 48.80 30.74 -35.86
N GLY A 7 48.38 31.89 -35.29
CA GLY A 7 48.88 33.27 -35.32
C GLY A 7 47.79 34.25 -35.81
N SER A 8 46.63 34.41 -35.15
CA SER A 8 46.33 35.36 -34.05
C SER A 8 46.39 36.87 -34.39
N LYS A 9 45.33 37.65 -34.07
CA LYS A 9 45.45 38.97 -33.41
C LYS A 9 44.13 39.51 -32.80
N ARG A 10 44.27 40.01 -31.57
CA ARG A 10 43.39 40.86 -30.72
C ARG A 10 43.38 42.34 -31.25
N PRO A 11 42.70 43.38 -30.67
CA PRO A 11 42.40 43.54 -29.22
C PRO A 11 41.21 44.42 -28.70
N ARG A 12 40.99 44.29 -27.38
CA ARG A 12 40.68 45.32 -26.35
C ARG A 12 39.28 45.99 -26.21
N ALA A 13 38.73 45.78 -24.99
CA ALA A 13 38.30 46.78 -23.99
C ALA A 13 36.80 47.17 -23.81
N ILE A 14 36.26 46.77 -22.64
CA ILE A 14 35.61 47.55 -21.54
C ILE A 14 34.62 48.69 -21.92
N LEU A 15 33.33 48.58 -21.57
CA LEU A 15 32.65 49.33 -20.47
C LEU A 15 31.16 48.96 -20.24
N ASP A 16 30.63 49.43 -19.12
CA ASP A 16 29.39 49.10 -18.39
C ASP A 16 27.99 49.30 -19.01
N ASN A 17 27.05 48.60 -18.37
CA ASN A 17 25.63 48.91 -18.05
C ASN A 17 25.06 50.29 -18.45
N LEU A 18 23.77 50.33 -18.86
CA LEU A 18 22.65 50.86 -18.05
C LEU A 18 21.27 50.76 -18.74
N LEU A 19 20.22 50.72 -17.91
CA LEU A 19 18.80 50.77 -18.28
C LEU A 19 18.20 52.18 -18.08
N HIS A 20 16.98 52.37 -18.60
CA HIS A 20 16.02 53.47 -18.29
C HIS A 20 16.27 54.86 -18.94
N PRO A 21 15.30 55.82 -18.88
CA PRO A 21 14.03 55.74 -19.59
C PRO A 21 13.60 57.09 -20.23
N GLY A 22 12.44 57.15 -20.89
CA GLY A 22 11.81 58.44 -21.20
C GLY A 22 10.63 58.37 -22.17
N GLY A 23 9.54 59.05 -21.87
CA GLY A 23 8.47 59.36 -22.84
C GLY A 23 8.20 60.86 -22.85
N TRP A 24 7.42 61.38 -23.80
CA TRP A 24 6.62 62.62 -23.66
C TRP A 24 5.65 62.88 -24.83
N ARG A 25 4.38 63.09 -24.46
CA ARG A 25 3.36 64.05 -24.96
C ARG A 25 3.31 64.52 -26.45
N ASN A 26 2.13 64.28 -27.03
CA ASN A 26 1.21 65.24 -27.70
C ASN A 26 1.74 66.39 -28.60
N LYS A 27 1.19 66.48 -29.83
CA LYS A 27 0.69 67.73 -30.43
C LYS A 27 -0.44 67.47 -31.45
N ARG A 28 -1.37 68.42 -31.58
CA ARG A 28 -2.57 68.41 -32.47
C ARG A 28 -2.40 69.38 -33.66
N ALA A 29 -3.37 69.30 -34.60
CA ALA A 29 -3.67 70.21 -35.74
C ALA A 29 -3.03 69.79 -37.08
N ARG A 30 -3.63 70.03 -38.26
CA ARG A 30 -4.71 70.97 -38.67
C ARG A 30 -5.31 70.58 -40.06
N SER A 31 -6.60 70.87 -40.33
CA SER A 31 -7.27 71.13 -41.66
C SER A 31 -7.07 70.18 -42.89
N GLY A 32 -8.00 69.99 -43.84
CA GLY A 32 -9.38 70.46 -43.99
C GLY A 32 -9.84 70.73 -45.45
N SER A 33 -10.78 69.91 -45.98
CA SER A 33 -11.81 70.20 -47.03
C SER A 33 -11.54 70.05 -48.56
N ARG A 34 -12.68 69.84 -49.28
CA ARG A 34 -12.98 69.83 -50.74
C ARG A 34 -12.57 68.58 -51.56
N SER A 35 -13.33 68.12 -52.59
CA SER A 35 -14.76 68.25 -52.99
C SER A 35 -15.02 67.45 -54.28
N GLY A 36 -16.22 66.87 -54.51
CA GLY A 36 -16.59 66.36 -55.86
C GLY A 36 -17.84 65.46 -55.95
N SER A 37 -18.94 65.98 -56.50
CA SER A 37 -20.16 65.27 -56.96
C SER A 37 -20.06 65.00 -58.50
N PRO A 38 -21.02 64.37 -59.27
CA PRO A 38 -22.50 64.50 -59.15
C PRO A 38 -23.43 63.29 -59.54
N SER A 39 -24.72 63.38 -59.11
CA SER A 39 -26.04 63.00 -59.74
C SER A 39 -26.26 61.71 -60.60
N ALA A 40 -27.44 61.05 -60.67
CA ALA A 40 -28.83 61.55 -60.49
C ALA A 40 -29.95 60.50 -60.16
N SER A 41 -31.06 60.98 -59.54
CA SER A 41 -32.51 60.58 -59.60
C SER A 41 -33.00 59.13 -59.30
N GLY A 42 -34.10 58.88 -58.54
CA GLY A 42 -34.96 59.75 -57.69
C GLY A 42 -36.35 59.17 -57.29
N VAL A 43 -37.08 59.87 -56.37
CA VAL A 43 -38.57 59.82 -56.08
C VAL A 43 -39.10 58.58 -55.27
N SER A 44 -40.01 58.60 -54.26
CA SER A 44 -40.81 59.62 -53.48
C SER A 44 -41.25 59.13 -52.07
N THR A 45 -41.62 60.05 -51.16
CA THR A 45 -42.32 59.90 -49.84
C THR A 45 -43.86 60.11 -49.95
N PRO A 46 -44.72 60.12 -48.88
CA PRO A 46 -44.56 60.06 -47.40
C PRO A 46 -45.41 58.90 -46.73
N GLY A 47 -45.83 58.84 -45.45
CA GLY A 47 -45.76 59.77 -44.29
C GLY A 47 -46.39 59.23 -42.96
N ASP A 48 -46.28 60.03 -41.89
CA ASP A 48 -46.96 60.13 -40.56
C ASP A 48 -47.69 58.95 -39.85
N GLY A 49 -47.29 58.72 -38.59
CA GLY A 49 -48.19 58.96 -37.44
C GLY A 49 -48.82 57.79 -36.64
N TYR A 50 -48.71 57.89 -35.31
CA TYR A 50 -49.56 57.30 -34.24
C TYR A 50 -49.23 55.94 -33.59
N SER A 51 -49.87 55.73 -32.45
CA SER A 51 -49.41 55.02 -31.25
C SER A 51 -50.49 54.09 -30.65
N HIS A 52 -50.08 53.32 -29.63
CA HIS A 52 -50.89 52.57 -28.65
C HIS A 52 -51.40 51.15 -28.97
N SER A 53 -51.23 50.31 -27.94
CA SER A 53 -51.86 49.02 -27.62
C SER A 53 -53.38 49.18 -27.29
N PRO A 54 -54.14 48.19 -26.76
CA PRO A 54 -53.83 46.80 -26.32
C PRO A 54 -54.94 45.75 -26.67
N ALA A 55 -55.00 44.66 -25.87
CA ALA A 55 -56.14 43.72 -25.66
C ALA A 55 -56.43 42.67 -26.77
N GLN A 56 -56.98 41.48 -26.51
CA GLN A 56 -56.96 40.49 -25.41
C GLN A 56 -57.87 39.30 -25.84
N SER A 57 -57.78 38.16 -25.14
CA SER A 57 -58.80 37.08 -25.01
C SER A 57 -59.20 36.18 -26.22
N ASN A 58 -58.73 34.91 -26.18
CA ASN A 58 -59.52 33.66 -25.90
C ASN A 58 -60.76 33.25 -26.75
N PRO A 59 -61.26 31.98 -26.69
CA PRO A 59 -60.64 30.68 -26.27
C PRO A 59 -61.05 29.40 -27.09
N CYS A 60 -60.58 28.23 -26.62
CA CYS A 60 -61.26 26.91 -26.59
C CYS A 60 -61.31 25.93 -27.81
N SER A 61 -60.54 24.84 -27.65
CA SER A 61 -61.04 23.46 -27.36
C SER A 61 -61.10 22.33 -28.42
N ARG A 62 -60.97 21.10 -27.88
CA ARG A 62 -61.40 19.75 -28.32
C ARG A 62 -60.46 18.82 -29.13
N SER A 63 -60.50 17.56 -28.69
CA SER A 63 -59.94 16.32 -29.24
C SER A 63 -60.87 15.66 -30.28
N PRO A 64 -60.44 14.58 -30.96
CA PRO A 64 -61.00 13.26 -30.61
C PRO A 64 -60.06 12.04 -30.79
N SER A 65 -60.54 10.88 -30.37
CA SER A 65 -60.02 9.50 -30.62
C SER A 65 -61.11 8.65 -31.30
N PRO A 66 -60.80 7.47 -31.91
CA PRO A 66 -61.47 6.24 -31.43
C PRO A 66 -60.76 4.87 -31.65
N THR A 67 -61.02 3.91 -30.73
CA THR A 67 -61.25 2.42 -30.85
C THR A 67 -60.42 1.51 -31.81
N GLY A 68 -60.19 0.21 -31.53
CA GLY A 68 -60.84 -0.71 -30.57
C GLY A 68 -60.13 -2.08 -30.36
N ARG A 69 -60.84 -3.04 -29.74
CA ARG A 69 -60.35 -4.27 -29.04
C ARG A 69 -60.68 -5.58 -29.82
N PRO A 70 -60.11 -6.77 -29.49
CA PRO A 70 -60.59 -7.59 -28.35
C PRO A 70 -59.51 -8.40 -27.56
N GLY A 71 -59.91 -8.98 -26.42
CA GLY A 71 -59.20 -10.07 -25.69
C GLY A 71 -60.00 -11.38 -25.78
N PRO A 72 -59.95 -12.36 -24.82
CA PRO A 72 -59.31 -12.33 -23.49
C PRO A 72 -58.56 -13.62 -23.03
N SER A 73 -57.82 -13.58 -21.90
CA SER A 73 -57.90 -14.56 -20.78
C SER A 73 -56.82 -14.33 -19.70
N ALA A 74 -57.20 -14.34 -18.41
CA ALA A 74 -56.31 -14.41 -17.23
C ALA A 74 -56.32 -15.86 -16.65
N PRO A 75 -55.51 -16.25 -15.62
CA PRO A 75 -55.54 -15.73 -14.23
C PRO A 75 -54.14 -15.25 -13.74
N SER A 76 -53.95 -14.18 -12.97
CA SER A 76 -54.40 -13.84 -11.60
C SER A 76 -53.80 -14.67 -10.45
N HIS A 77 -52.89 -14.08 -9.68
CA HIS A 77 -52.92 -14.09 -8.21
C HIS A 77 -52.23 -12.83 -7.64
N SER A 78 -52.55 -12.47 -6.40
CA SER A 78 -52.60 -11.07 -5.94
C SER A 78 -51.78 -10.80 -4.68
N SER A 79 -51.09 -9.64 -4.66
CA SER A 79 -50.62 -8.99 -3.43
C SER A 79 -51.67 -8.00 -2.92
N PRO A 80 -51.81 -7.82 -1.59
CA PRO A 80 -52.37 -6.59 -1.03
C PRO A 80 -51.43 -5.89 -0.06
N ASN A 81 -51.29 -4.57 -0.21
CA ASN A 81 -50.88 -3.67 0.87
C ASN A 81 -51.95 -3.66 1.97
N THR A 82 -51.58 -3.55 3.25
CA THR A 82 -51.96 -2.42 4.14
C THR A 82 -51.41 -2.57 5.56
N THR A 83 -51.42 -1.45 6.30
CA THR A 83 -50.96 -1.28 7.69
C THR A 83 -51.90 -1.91 8.73
N PRO A 84 -51.38 -2.21 9.94
CA PRO A 84 -51.93 -1.59 11.17
C PRO A 84 -50.79 -1.13 12.11
N ARG A 85 -50.87 -0.05 12.91
CA ARG A 85 -51.88 0.48 13.85
C ARG A 85 -52.03 -0.35 15.15
N VAL A 86 -51.72 0.33 16.26
CA VAL A 86 -51.68 -0.16 17.65
C VAL A 86 -53.06 -0.57 18.20
N PRO A 87 -53.12 -1.60 19.07
CA PRO A 87 -54.15 -1.74 20.12
C PRO A 87 -53.56 -1.61 21.55
N ALA A 88 -54.42 -1.15 22.47
CA ALA A 88 -54.13 -0.98 23.90
C ALA A 88 -54.82 -2.09 24.76
N PRO A 89 -54.57 -2.22 26.09
CA PRO A 89 -54.86 -3.41 26.89
C PRO A 89 -56.23 -3.38 27.61
N PRO A 90 -56.60 -4.46 28.32
CA PRO A 90 -57.18 -4.34 29.67
C PRO A 90 -56.68 -5.49 30.62
N PRO A 91 -57.26 -5.77 31.82
CA PRO A 91 -56.70 -5.24 33.06
C PRO A 91 -56.59 -6.26 34.24
N ASN A 92 -55.81 -5.92 35.29
CA ASN A 92 -56.28 -5.79 36.69
C ASN A 92 -55.14 -5.82 37.72
N GLU A 93 -55.26 -4.88 38.65
CA GLU A 93 -54.49 -4.71 39.89
C GLU A 93 -55.05 -5.63 41.00
N PRO A 94 -54.39 -5.84 42.18
CA PRO A 94 -54.32 -4.76 43.17
C PRO A 94 -53.02 -4.63 44.02
N GLN A 95 -52.52 -3.39 44.02
CA GLN A 95 -52.25 -2.55 45.20
C GLN A 95 -51.14 -2.84 46.23
N ASN A 96 -50.62 -1.70 46.73
CA ASN A 96 -49.78 -1.43 47.90
C ASN A 96 -48.26 -1.71 47.73
N ALA A 97 -47.34 -0.79 48.06
CA ALA A 97 -47.48 0.51 48.75
C ALA A 97 -46.49 1.61 48.29
N SER A 98 -46.82 2.82 48.72
CA SER A 98 -46.15 4.13 48.64
C SER A 98 -44.61 4.26 48.58
N ARG A 99 -44.19 5.21 47.72
CA ARG A 99 -43.05 6.18 47.81
C ARG A 99 -42.52 6.48 49.24
N PRO A 100 -41.24 6.91 49.45
CA PRO A 100 -40.59 7.99 48.65
C PRO A 100 -39.05 7.92 48.41
N VAL A 101 -38.57 9.00 47.78
CA VAL A 101 -37.16 9.35 47.50
C VAL A 101 -36.35 9.64 48.76
N THR A 102 -35.10 9.15 48.84
CA THR A 102 -34.01 9.82 49.57
C THR A 102 -32.62 9.36 49.10
N ASN A 103 -31.67 10.30 49.02
CA ASN A 103 -30.23 10.01 48.94
C ASN A 103 -29.75 9.40 50.26
N VAL A 104 -29.00 8.28 50.22
CA VAL A 104 -27.98 7.94 51.24
C VAL A 104 -26.84 7.18 50.55
N ALA A 105 -25.59 7.55 50.84
CA ALA A 105 -24.42 6.80 50.42
C ALA A 105 -24.25 5.52 51.27
N ALA A 106 -24.04 4.37 50.63
CA ALA A 106 -23.79 3.10 51.33
C ALA A 106 -22.43 2.52 50.92
N SER A 107 -21.40 2.84 51.70
CA SER A 107 -20.11 2.18 51.66
C SER A 107 -20.21 0.79 52.32
N THR A 108 -20.43 -0.26 51.54
CA THR A 108 -20.22 -1.64 52.01
C THR A 108 -18.74 -2.00 51.92
N GLN A 109 -18.01 -1.81 53.02
CA GLN A 109 -16.71 -2.44 53.22
C GLN A 109 -16.93 -3.95 53.36
N ASN A 110 -16.65 -4.71 52.30
CA ASN A 110 -16.51 -6.15 52.41
C ASN A 110 -15.21 -6.46 53.17
N SER A 111 -15.31 -7.12 54.33
CA SER A 111 -14.14 -7.58 55.08
C SER A 111 -13.34 -8.59 54.25
N PRO A 112 -12.00 -8.50 54.18
CA PRO A 112 -11.17 -9.29 53.26
C PRO A 112 -11.34 -10.81 53.43
N THR A 113 -11.57 -11.29 54.65
CA THR A 113 -11.86 -12.70 54.97
C THR A 113 -13.11 -13.26 54.26
N VAL A 114 -14.07 -12.43 53.86
CA VAL A 114 -15.28 -12.84 53.12
C VAL A 114 -14.99 -12.99 51.63
N ALA A 115 -14.01 -12.28 51.08
CA ALA A 115 -13.57 -12.46 49.69
C ALA A 115 -12.81 -13.78 49.51
N TRP A 116 -11.89 -14.10 50.44
CA TRP A 116 -11.11 -15.35 50.43
C TRP A 116 -11.98 -16.60 50.56
N THR A 117 -12.84 -16.66 51.58
CA THR A 117 -13.80 -17.77 51.76
C THR A 117 -14.76 -17.89 50.58
N GLY A 118 -15.13 -16.75 49.96
CA GLY A 118 -15.91 -16.73 48.73
C GLY A 118 -15.17 -17.27 47.50
N LEU A 119 -13.86 -17.05 47.38
CA LEU A 119 -13.06 -17.61 46.28
C LEU A 119 -12.82 -19.11 46.47
N GLU A 120 -12.55 -19.56 47.70
CA GLU A 120 -12.35 -20.97 48.04
C GLU A 120 -13.60 -21.81 47.69
N GLN A 121 -14.80 -21.33 48.07
CA GLN A 121 -16.07 -21.96 47.71
C GLN A 121 -16.27 -22.04 46.19
N VAL A 122 -15.89 -21.01 45.44
CA VAL A 122 -16.04 -20.94 43.98
C VAL A 122 -15.01 -21.83 43.25
N LEU A 123 -13.78 -21.93 43.75
CA LEU A 123 -12.78 -22.91 43.27
C LEU A 123 -13.21 -24.35 43.60
N GLN A 124 -13.84 -24.58 44.75
CA GLN A 124 -14.39 -25.89 45.11
C GLN A 124 -15.60 -26.26 44.23
N ALA A 125 -16.47 -25.30 43.90
CA ALA A 125 -17.53 -25.48 42.93
C ALA A 125 -16.99 -25.77 41.52
N LEU A 126 -15.95 -25.04 41.08
CA LEU A 126 -15.25 -25.30 39.82
C LEU A 126 -14.68 -26.72 39.79
N ARG A 127 -14.01 -27.17 40.85
CA ARG A 127 -13.48 -28.54 40.95
C ARG A 127 -14.55 -29.63 40.86
N VAL A 128 -15.81 -29.32 41.22
CA VAL A 128 -16.94 -30.24 41.04
C VAL A 128 -17.44 -30.26 39.60
N SER A 129 -17.53 -29.10 38.92
CA SER A 129 -17.94 -29.03 37.51
C SER A 129 -16.86 -29.50 36.53
N THR A 130 -15.57 -29.35 36.86
CA THR A 130 -14.44 -29.77 36.01
C THR A 130 -14.13 -31.26 36.06
N LYS A 131 -14.97 -32.10 36.69
CA LYS A 131 -14.84 -33.58 36.61
C LYS A 131 -14.87 -34.14 35.18
N ILE A 132 -15.37 -33.36 34.22
CA ILE A 132 -15.38 -33.67 32.78
C ILE A 132 -13.99 -33.45 32.13
N CYS A 133 -13.12 -32.66 32.75
CA CYS A 133 -11.75 -32.37 32.30
C CYS A 133 -10.73 -32.61 33.44
N PRO A 134 -10.21 -33.85 33.59
CA PRO A 134 -9.31 -34.22 34.69
C PRO A 134 -8.06 -33.32 34.87
N PRO A 135 -7.36 -32.85 33.81
CA PRO A 135 -6.22 -31.95 33.97
C PRO A 135 -6.60 -30.65 34.69
N LEU A 136 -7.70 -30.01 34.27
CA LEU A 136 -8.20 -28.76 34.84
C LEU A 136 -8.63 -28.95 36.30
N SER A 137 -9.23 -30.10 36.64
CA SER A 137 -9.55 -30.44 38.03
C SER A 137 -8.29 -30.62 38.91
N SER A 138 -7.13 -30.98 38.35
CA SER A 138 -5.87 -31.04 39.09
C SER A 138 -5.32 -29.64 39.35
N ALA A 139 -5.11 -28.84 38.30
CA ALA A 139 -4.52 -27.51 38.43
C ALA A 139 -5.36 -26.55 39.31
N VAL A 140 -6.69 -26.68 39.31
CA VAL A 140 -7.59 -25.97 40.23
C VAL A 140 -7.41 -26.43 41.68
N GLY A 141 -7.12 -27.72 41.91
CA GLY A 141 -6.77 -28.26 43.23
C GLY A 141 -5.41 -27.77 43.71
N ASP A 142 -4.42 -27.71 42.81
CA ASP A 142 -3.07 -27.22 43.10
C ASP A 142 -3.13 -25.72 43.44
N LEU A 143 -3.86 -24.90 42.66
CA LEU A 143 -4.10 -23.49 42.96
C LEU A 143 -4.82 -23.28 44.30
N ALA A 144 -5.82 -24.11 44.61
CA ALA A 144 -6.54 -24.05 45.89
C ALA A 144 -5.60 -24.30 47.09
N SER A 145 -4.60 -25.19 46.94
CA SER A 145 -3.59 -25.44 47.98
C SER A 145 -2.70 -24.21 48.28
N CYS A 146 -2.54 -23.30 47.32
CA CYS A 146 -1.76 -22.07 47.48
C CYS A 146 -2.56 -20.90 48.10
N LEU A 147 -3.90 -20.99 48.21
CA LEU A 147 -4.74 -19.89 48.73
C LEU A 147 -4.31 -19.35 50.12
N PRO A 148 -3.96 -20.17 51.13
CA PRO A 148 -3.52 -19.66 52.43
C PRO A 148 -2.24 -18.83 52.35
N LEU A 149 -1.37 -19.12 51.37
CA LEU A 149 -0.14 -18.35 51.14
C LEU A 149 -0.48 -16.95 50.65
N PHE A 150 -1.37 -16.85 49.66
CA PHE A 150 -1.84 -15.56 49.16
C PHE A 150 -2.64 -14.79 50.22
N GLU A 151 -3.45 -15.45 51.06
CA GLU A 151 -4.15 -14.79 52.18
C GLU A 151 -3.14 -14.13 53.14
N THR A 152 -2.03 -14.80 53.47
CA THR A 152 -1.00 -14.22 54.36
C THR A 152 -0.25 -13.05 53.72
N ALA A 153 0.01 -13.07 52.41
CA ALA A 153 0.66 -11.97 51.69
C ALA A 153 -0.26 -10.76 51.48
N ALA A 154 -1.58 -10.99 51.31
CA ALA A 154 -2.55 -9.97 50.95
C ALA A 154 -2.99 -9.05 52.11
N ARG A 155 -2.67 -9.37 53.38
CA ARG A 155 -3.26 -8.72 54.57
C ARG A 155 -3.12 -7.19 54.64
N ASN A 156 -2.22 -6.58 53.87
CA ASN A 156 -1.89 -5.15 53.96
C ASN A 156 -2.07 -4.34 52.65
N ARG A 157 -2.55 -4.91 51.53
CA ARG A 157 -2.71 -4.16 50.25
C ARG A 157 -4.14 -4.30 49.68
N ALA A 158 -4.73 -3.19 49.25
CA ALA A 158 -6.09 -3.16 48.70
C ALA A 158 -6.20 -3.89 47.35
N ASP A 159 -5.17 -3.77 46.52
CA ASP A 159 -5.09 -4.31 45.14
C ASP A 159 -5.35 -5.83 45.07
N TYR A 160 -4.97 -6.57 46.12
CA TYR A 160 -5.26 -8.01 46.22
C TYR A 160 -6.76 -8.31 46.30
N ASN A 161 -7.56 -7.46 46.96
CA ASN A 161 -9.00 -7.65 47.07
C ASN A 161 -9.71 -7.43 45.72
N GLU A 162 -9.23 -6.49 44.90
CA GLU A 162 -9.74 -6.27 43.55
C GLU A 162 -9.45 -7.47 42.64
N LEU A 163 -8.20 -7.95 42.63
CA LEU A 163 -7.76 -9.17 41.95
C LEU A 163 -8.56 -10.42 42.38
N LEU A 164 -8.85 -10.57 43.68
CA LEU A 164 -9.71 -11.62 44.22
C LEU A 164 -11.14 -11.57 43.68
N THR A 165 -11.75 -10.38 43.65
CA THR A 165 -13.10 -10.20 43.10
C THR A 165 -13.16 -10.45 41.59
N GLY A 166 -12.10 -10.07 40.86
CA GLY A 166 -11.93 -10.41 39.45
C GLY A 166 -11.88 -11.92 39.23
N LEU A 167 -10.93 -12.61 39.87
CA LEU A 167 -10.76 -14.06 39.73
C LEU A 167 -12.03 -14.84 40.12
N LYS A 168 -12.71 -14.46 41.21
CA LYS A 168 -13.97 -15.08 41.62
C LYS A 168 -15.06 -14.93 40.54
N SER A 169 -15.26 -13.71 40.05
CA SER A 169 -16.25 -13.42 39.00
C SER A 169 -15.98 -14.19 37.70
N MET A 170 -14.72 -14.34 37.32
CA MET A 170 -14.32 -15.15 36.15
C MET A 170 -14.64 -16.63 36.33
N ILE A 171 -14.30 -17.22 37.48
CA ILE A 171 -14.58 -18.63 37.75
C ILE A 171 -16.10 -18.88 37.80
N ASP A 172 -16.87 -17.98 38.41
CA ASP A 172 -18.34 -18.02 38.40
C ASP A 172 -18.94 -17.92 36.99
N LEU A 173 -18.24 -17.33 36.01
CA LEU A 173 -18.61 -17.42 34.59
C LEU A 173 -18.14 -18.74 33.96
N LEU A 174 -16.91 -19.18 34.23
CA LEU A 174 -16.34 -20.40 33.65
C LEU A 174 -17.19 -21.64 33.99
N ILE A 175 -17.65 -21.76 35.24
CA ILE A 175 -18.55 -22.83 35.71
C ILE A 175 -19.85 -22.87 34.89
N ARG A 176 -20.43 -21.71 34.57
CA ARG A 176 -21.67 -21.62 33.78
C ARG A 176 -21.48 -22.07 32.34
N HIS A 177 -20.31 -21.84 31.74
CA HIS A 177 -20.03 -22.22 30.35
C HIS A 177 -19.57 -23.67 30.17
N LEU A 178 -18.85 -24.23 31.15
CA LEU A 178 -18.35 -25.61 31.09
C LEU A 178 -19.47 -26.67 31.09
N ASN A 179 -20.65 -26.36 31.63
CA ASN A 179 -21.79 -27.28 31.67
C ASN A 179 -22.47 -27.48 30.29
N ASP A 180 -22.19 -26.63 29.30
CA ASP A 180 -22.77 -26.68 27.94
C ASP A 180 -21.78 -27.19 26.86
N ALA A 181 -20.53 -27.48 27.22
CA ALA A 181 -19.44 -27.71 26.27
C ALA A 181 -18.96 -29.18 26.21
N SER A 182 -19.15 -29.83 25.05
CA SER A 182 -18.62 -31.18 24.79
C SER A 182 -18.08 -31.35 23.36
N SER A 183 -16.79 -31.06 23.16
CA SER A 183 -16.03 -31.43 21.94
C SER A 183 -14.61 -31.88 22.30
N GLU A 184 -14.04 -32.82 21.53
CA GLU A 184 -12.66 -33.31 21.75
C GLU A 184 -11.61 -32.20 21.54
N GLU A 185 -11.80 -31.34 20.55
CA GLU A 185 -10.87 -30.26 20.22
C GLU A 185 -10.74 -29.19 21.34
N PHE A 186 -11.77 -29.04 22.17
CA PHE A 186 -11.74 -28.20 23.37
C PHE A 186 -10.87 -28.83 24.48
N LEU A 187 -10.80 -30.17 24.57
CA LEU A 187 -9.96 -30.83 25.57
C LEU A 187 -8.47 -30.65 25.29
N ASP A 188 -8.04 -30.61 24.03
CA ASP A 188 -6.63 -30.43 23.67
C ASP A 188 -6.10 -29.02 24.01
N THR A 189 -6.81 -27.94 23.65
CA THR A 189 -6.37 -26.57 23.95
C THR A 189 -6.43 -26.24 25.44
N VAL A 190 -7.45 -26.76 26.13
CA VAL A 190 -7.58 -26.66 27.59
C VAL A 190 -6.43 -27.39 28.27
N THR A 191 -6.05 -28.58 27.81
CA THR A 191 -4.94 -29.35 28.42
C THR A 191 -3.63 -28.58 28.34
N GLU A 192 -3.27 -28.02 27.18
CA GLU A 192 -2.03 -27.24 27.04
C GLU A 192 -2.01 -25.98 27.93
N THR A 193 -3.14 -25.27 28.03
CA THR A 193 -3.26 -24.07 28.88
C THR A 193 -3.21 -24.42 30.38
N VAL A 194 -3.71 -25.61 30.74
CA VAL A 194 -3.64 -26.18 32.09
C VAL A 194 -2.22 -26.62 32.48
N GLU A 195 -1.41 -27.15 31.55
CA GLU A 195 0.00 -27.46 31.82
C GLU A 195 0.77 -26.19 32.22
N ILE A 196 0.65 -25.10 31.44
CA ILE A 196 1.29 -23.81 31.74
C ILE A 196 0.82 -23.27 33.11
N MET A 197 -0.47 -23.41 33.42
CA MET A 197 -1.01 -23.02 34.72
C MET A 197 -0.38 -23.86 35.86
N ARG A 198 -0.12 -25.15 35.63
CA ARG A 198 0.54 -26.03 36.61
C ARG A 198 2.01 -25.66 36.79
N GLU A 199 2.74 -25.36 35.72
CA GLU A 199 4.14 -24.91 35.79
C GLU A 199 4.29 -23.64 36.65
N GLU A 200 3.40 -22.65 36.49
CA GLU A 200 3.40 -21.43 37.31
C GLU A 200 3.07 -21.73 38.79
N VAL A 201 2.08 -22.59 39.06
CA VAL A 201 1.71 -23.00 40.43
C VAL A 201 2.82 -23.83 41.10
N GLU A 202 3.47 -24.73 40.36
CA GLU A 202 4.61 -25.51 40.84
C GLU A 202 5.83 -24.61 41.10
N SER A 203 6.05 -23.59 40.27
CA SER A 203 7.07 -22.56 40.50
C SER A 203 6.84 -21.80 41.81
N ILE A 204 5.58 -21.45 42.13
CA ILE A 204 5.19 -20.80 43.39
C ILE A 204 5.47 -21.72 44.58
N ASN A 205 5.13 -23.01 44.50
CA ASN A 205 5.39 -23.99 45.57
C ASN A 205 6.90 -24.25 45.77
N ASN A 206 7.66 -24.37 44.68
CA ASN A 206 9.11 -24.57 44.73
C ASN A 206 9.87 -23.36 45.31
N HIS A 207 9.31 -22.15 45.26
CA HIS A 207 9.87 -20.99 45.95
C HIS A 207 9.76 -21.05 47.48
N GLN A 208 8.92 -21.93 48.06
CA GLN A 208 8.85 -22.12 49.52
C GLN A 208 9.81 -23.18 50.07
N SER A 209 10.02 -24.30 49.36
CA SER A 209 10.83 -25.43 49.86
C SER A 209 12.30 -25.06 50.16
N ARG A 210 12.80 -23.95 49.59
CA ARG A 210 14.13 -23.39 49.84
C ARG A 210 14.21 -22.31 50.94
N ASN A 211 13.09 -21.90 51.55
CA ASN A 211 13.02 -20.68 52.38
C ASN A 211 12.88 -20.91 53.90
N ILE A 212 13.45 -22.01 54.40
CA ILE A 212 13.72 -22.24 55.82
C ILE A 212 15.25 -22.47 55.95
N PRO A 213 16.12 -21.47 56.24
CA PRO A 213 15.84 -20.15 56.83
C PRO A 213 16.65 -18.95 56.24
N ARG A 214 16.00 -17.98 55.56
CA ARG A 214 16.63 -16.66 55.24
C ARG A 214 15.64 -15.49 55.28
N ARG A 215 15.11 -15.18 56.47
CA ARG A 215 14.47 -13.88 56.73
C ARG A 215 15.52 -12.82 57.10
N MET A 216 16.03 -12.12 56.09
CA MET A 216 16.34 -10.67 56.10
C MET A 216 16.84 -10.25 54.70
N LEU A 217 16.51 -9.01 54.29
CA LEU A 217 16.94 -8.35 53.04
C LEU A 217 16.28 -8.75 51.68
N GLY A 218 15.04 -9.25 51.64
CA GLY A 218 14.39 -9.64 50.37
C GLY A 218 12.86 -9.48 50.24
N ALA A 219 12.21 -8.70 51.11
CA ALA A 219 10.74 -8.71 51.23
C ALA A 219 9.98 -8.04 50.07
N LEU A 220 10.53 -6.99 49.43
CA LEU A 220 9.81 -6.25 48.38
C LEU A 220 9.77 -6.99 47.03
N ASN A 221 10.93 -7.47 46.54
CA ASN A 221 11.00 -8.17 45.25
C ASN A 221 10.23 -9.51 45.23
N THR A 222 9.98 -10.12 46.39
CA THR A 222 9.20 -11.37 46.47
C THR A 222 7.69 -11.13 46.44
N GLU A 223 7.21 -10.01 46.99
CA GLU A 223 5.79 -9.61 46.87
C GLU A 223 5.42 -9.23 45.42
N ASP A 224 6.30 -8.51 44.71
CA ASP A 224 6.01 -8.07 43.34
C ASP A 224 6.11 -9.22 42.30
N ASP A 225 6.98 -10.22 42.52
CA ASP A 225 7.02 -11.44 41.69
C ASP A 225 5.76 -12.31 41.89
N LEU A 226 5.24 -12.39 43.12
CA LEU A 226 3.95 -13.05 43.39
C LEU A 226 2.79 -12.34 42.69
N ILE A 227 2.77 -10.99 42.66
CA ILE A 227 1.76 -10.23 41.90
C ILE A 227 1.89 -10.49 40.39
N ARG A 228 3.11 -10.56 39.86
CA ARG A 228 3.38 -10.88 38.44
C ARG A 228 2.80 -12.25 38.06
N ARG A 229 2.98 -13.26 38.91
CA ARG A 229 2.47 -14.62 38.70
C ARG A 229 0.96 -14.72 38.88
N TYR A 230 0.38 -14.01 39.86
CA TYR A 230 -1.07 -13.99 40.05
C TYR A 230 -1.78 -13.38 38.83
N ARG A 231 -1.27 -12.25 38.31
CA ARG A 231 -1.77 -11.65 37.04
C ARG A 231 -1.62 -12.60 35.84
N ARG A 232 -0.62 -13.47 35.84
CA ARG A 232 -0.42 -14.49 34.79
C ARG A 232 -1.43 -15.63 34.89
N ILE A 233 -1.77 -16.07 36.11
CA ILE A 233 -2.85 -17.04 36.36
C ILE A 233 -4.21 -16.45 35.95
N GLU A 234 -4.48 -15.19 36.30
CA GLU A 234 -5.67 -14.44 35.85
C GLU A 234 -5.78 -14.38 34.32
N GLN A 235 -4.67 -14.13 33.60
CA GLN A 235 -4.64 -14.15 32.14
C GLN A 235 -4.96 -15.53 31.54
N LEU A 236 -4.45 -16.62 32.14
CA LEU A 236 -4.75 -18.00 31.70
C LEU A 236 -6.24 -18.34 31.90
N PHE A 237 -6.87 -17.86 33.00
CA PHE A 237 -8.32 -18.00 33.19
C PHE A 237 -9.14 -17.21 32.16
N HIS A 238 -8.73 -15.98 31.80
CA HIS A 238 -9.36 -15.23 30.71
C HIS A 238 -9.24 -15.96 29.36
N GLN A 239 -8.11 -16.61 29.08
CA GLN A 239 -7.93 -17.41 27.87
C GLN A 239 -8.89 -18.62 27.85
N LEU A 240 -8.92 -19.42 28.93
CA LEU A 240 -9.84 -20.54 29.10
C LEU A 240 -11.32 -20.12 28.98
N GLN A 241 -11.69 -18.96 29.51
CA GLN A 241 -13.03 -18.40 29.38
C GLN A 241 -13.36 -18.00 27.93
N GLY A 242 -12.38 -17.47 27.19
CA GLY A 242 -12.49 -17.19 25.76
C GLY A 242 -12.78 -18.48 24.98
N GLU A 243 -11.97 -19.51 25.18
CA GLU A 243 -12.07 -20.81 24.51
C GLU A 243 -13.39 -21.54 24.84
N ALA A 244 -13.81 -21.56 26.11
CA ALA A 244 -15.07 -22.17 26.52
C ALA A 244 -16.29 -21.52 25.83
N ASN A 245 -16.32 -20.20 25.70
CA ASN A 245 -17.37 -19.45 24.98
C ASN A 245 -17.44 -19.76 23.47
N LEU A 246 -16.43 -20.41 22.90
CA LEU A 246 -16.32 -20.68 21.46
C LEU A 246 -16.59 -22.15 21.10
N SER A 247 -16.46 -23.07 22.06
CA SER A 247 -16.88 -24.48 21.91
C SER A 247 -18.36 -24.59 21.48
N THR A 248 -19.22 -23.69 21.97
CA THR A 248 -20.64 -23.57 21.60
C THR A 248 -20.87 -23.03 20.19
N TRP A 249 -19.82 -22.62 19.47
CA TRP A 249 -19.90 -21.93 18.17
C TRP A 249 -19.27 -22.70 16.98
N SER A 250 -18.45 -23.73 17.24
CA SER A 250 -17.56 -24.33 16.24
C SER A 250 -18.28 -25.20 15.19
N GLY A 251 -19.12 -26.15 15.61
CA GLY A 251 -19.50 -27.32 14.79
C GLY A 251 -20.17 -27.09 13.42
N MET A 252 -20.71 -25.91 13.10
CA MET A 252 -21.41 -25.64 11.82
C MET A 252 -20.84 -24.48 10.99
N ASN A 253 -19.87 -23.69 11.50
CA ASN A 253 -19.48 -22.43 10.87
C ASN A 253 -18.06 -22.38 10.30
N GLU A 254 -17.13 -23.26 10.70
CA GLU A 254 -15.72 -23.09 10.36
C GLU A 254 -15.42 -23.16 8.86
N LEU A 255 -15.94 -24.18 8.16
CA LEU A 255 -15.86 -24.29 6.70
C LEU A 255 -16.42 -23.05 5.95
N ARG A 256 -17.35 -22.30 6.55
CA ARG A 256 -17.87 -21.04 5.99
C ARG A 256 -17.00 -19.84 6.35
N VAL A 257 -16.41 -19.82 7.54
CA VAL A 257 -15.50 -18.76 7.99
C VAL A 257 -14.19 -18.81 7.20
N ASP A 258 -13.57 -19.98 7.07
CA ASP A 258 -12.30 -20.13 6.35
C ASP A 258 -12.45 -19.74 4.87
N ASN A 259 -13.56 -20.11 4.24
CA ASN A 259 -13.87 -19.73 2.86
C ASN A 259 -14.17 -18.22 2.68
N HIS A 260 -14.37 -17.46 3.77
CA HIS A 260 -14.39 -15.99 3.76
C HIS A 260 -13.04 -15.38 4.16
N LEU A 261 -12.25 -16.05 5.00
CA LEU A 261 -10.89 -15.64 5.36
C LEU A 261 -9.94 -15.79 4.17
N GLU A 262 -10.04 -16.85 3.37
CA GLU A 262 -9.23 -17.01 2.14
C GLU A 262 -9.60 -15.97 1.06
N LYS A 263 -10.84 -15.46 1.05
CA LYS A 263 -11.21 -14.33 0.17
C LYS A 263 -10.47 -13.03 0.50
N LEU A 264 -9.84 -12.92 1.68
CA LEU A 264 -8.95 -11.80 1.99
C LEU A 264 -7.69 -11.77 1.08
N VAL A 265 -7.42 -12.88 0.38
CA VAL A 265 -6.21 -13.12 -0.42
C VAL A 265 -4.95 -12.82 0.41
N PRO A 266 -4.75 -13.55 1.53
CA PRO A 266 -3.60 -13.37 2.41
C PRO A 266 -2.32 -13.86 1.74
N ILE A 267 -1.19 -13.25 2.08
CA ILE A 267 0.12 -13.72 1.59
C ILE A 267 0.72 -14.69 2.61
N HIS A 268 0.60 -15.99 2.36
CA HIS A 268 1.13 -17.01 3.28
C HIS A 268 2.66 -16.94 3.43
N SER A 269 3.40 -16.55 2.38
CA SER A 269 4.86 -16.36 2.39
C SER A 269 5.35 -15.13 3.17
N ALA A 270 4.45 -14.23 3.58
CA ALA A 270 4.81 -13.06 4.39
C ALA A 270 4.95 -13.40 5.88
N ARG A 271 4.50 -14.58 6.33
CA ARG A 271 4.70 -15.06 7.71
C ARG A 271 6.19 -15.30 7.98
N PHE A 272 6.63 -15.00 9.20
CA PHE A 272 8.04 -15.13 9.60
C PHE A 272 8.60 -16.54 9.32
N ASN A 273 7.85 -17.57 9.73
CA ASN A 273 8.13 -19.02 9.63
C ASN A 273 7.40 -19.73 8.48
N SER A 274 7.12 -19.03 7.37
CA SER A 274 6.56 -19.66 6.17
C SER A 274 7.59 -20.59 5.50
N GLY A 275 7.15 -21.57 4.69
CA GLY A 275 8.09 -22.44 3.95
C GLY A 275 9.14 -21.67 3.11
N PHE A 276 8.76 -20.47 2.69
CA PHE A 276 9.60 -19.48 2.01
C PHE A 276 10.77 -18.93 2.86
N SER A 277 10.68 -18.93 4.20
CA SER A 277 11.82 -18.57 5.06
C SER A 277 12.97 -19.56 4.89
N THR A 278 12.65 -20.85 4.73
CA THR A 278 13.61 -21.91 4.35
C THR A 278 14.22 -21.66 2.98
N GLU A 279 13.42 -21.34 1.95
CA GLU A 279 13.93 -21.06 0.59
C GLU A 279 14.94 -19.91 0.57
N VAL A 280 14.66 -18.81 1.25
CA VAL A 280 15.56 -17.62 1.27
C VAL A 280 16.69 -17.78 2.31
N SER A 281 16.78 -18.93 2.99
CA SER A 281 17.69 -19.17 4.12
C SER A 281 17.58 -18.10 5.22
N ARG A 282 16.36 -17.60 5.48
CA ARG A 282 16.06 -16.64 6.55
C ARG A 282 16.12 -17.38 7.89
N ARG A 283 17.22 -17.20 8.60
CA ARG A 283 17.44 -17.68 9.97
C ARG A 283 17.35 -16.56 11.00
N GLY A 284 17.23 -16.95 12.26
CA GLY A 284 17.42 -16.06 13.41
C GLY A 284 18.86 -15.65 13.64
N CYS A 285 19.08 -14.83 14.67
CA CYS A 285 20.41 -14.46 15.16
C CYS A 285 21.17 -15.71 15.64
N THR A 286 22.47 -15.76 15.35
CA THR A 286 23.39 -16.79 15.85
C THR A 286 23.33 -16.84 17.38
N LYS A 287 23.43 -18.04 17.96
CA LYS A 287 23.35 -18.21 19.41
C LYS A 287 24.43 -17.39 20.09
N GLY A 288 24.06 -16.65 21.13
CA GLY A 288 24.98 -15.75 21.84
C GLY A 288 25.03 -14.32 21.29
N THR A 289 24.59 -14.06 20.05
CA THR A 289 24.62 -12.72 19.46
C THR A 289 23.40 -11.87 19.82
N ARG A 290 23.56 -10.53 19.86
CA ARG A 290 22.47 -9.54 20.00
C ARG A 290 21.56 -9.73 21.23
N ILE A 291 22.02 -10.46 22.26
CA ILE A 291 21.22 -10.88 23.42
C ILE A 291 20.48 -9.69 24.05
N LYS A 292 21.23 -8.65 24.45
CA LYS A 292 20.70 -7.48 25.15
C LYS A 292 19.59 -6.77 24.38
N ILE A 293 19.74 -6.62 23.06
CA ILE A 293 18.73 -5.98 22.20
C ILE A 293 17.43 -6.80 22.17
N LEU A 294 17.55 -8.13 22.07
CA LEU A 294 16.40 -9.03 22.11
C LEU A 294 15.76 -9.13 23.51
N GLU A 295 16.52 -8.87 24.58
CA GLU A 295 15.99 -8.73 25.95
C GLU A 295 15.25 -7.41 26.14
N ASP A 296 15.83 -6.29 25.69
CA ASP A 296 15.22 -4.96 25.69
C ASP A 296 13.88 -4.96 24.92
N PHE A 297 13.81 -5.67 23.78
CA PHE A 297 12.56 -5.83 23.01
C PHE A 297 11.50 -6.66 23.75
N ILE A 298 11.91 -7.69 24.49
CA ILE A 298 10.98 -8.50 25.30
C ILE A 298 10.48 -7.67 26.49
N ALA A 299 11.35 -6.93 27.19
CA ALA A 299 10.96 -6.00 28.23
C ALA A 299 10.00 -4.91 27.72
N TRP A 300 10.25 -4.37 26.52
CA TRP A 300 9.34 -3.46 25.83
C TRP A 300 7.98 -4.10 25.53
N SER A 301 7.95 -5.36 25.09
CA SER A 301 6.70 -6.07 24.81
C SER A 301 5.85 -6.29 26.06
N GLU A 302 6.48 -6.49 27.22
CA GLU A 302 5.80 -6.86 28.48
C GLU A 302 5.20 -5.68 29.24
N ASN A 303 5.78 -4.48 29.09
CA ASN A 303 5.33 -3.31 29.83
C ASN A 303 4.24 -2.55 29.03
N PRO A 304 2.96 -2.55 29.47
CA PRO A 304 1.87 -1.92 28.73
C PRO A 304 1.96 -0.39 28.69
N ASP A 305 2.68 0.24 29.61
CA ASP A 305 2.82 1.70 29.73
C ASP A 305 3.88 2.27 28.78
N LEU A 306 4.75 1.42 28.22
CA LEU A 306 5.70 1.81 27.18
C LEU A 306 5.01 1.96 25.82
N ALA A 307 5.56 2.87 25.00
CA ALA A 307 5.17 3.17 23.63
C ALA A 307 4.65 1.95 22.85
N LYS A 308 3.50 2.09 22.18
CA LYS A 308 2.89 0.98 21.44
C LYS A 308 3.52 0.72 20.07
N ILE A 309 4.31 1.64 19.54
CA ILE A 309 5.09 1.45 18.31
C ILE A 309 6.58 1.34 18.68
N TYR A 310 7.27 0.31 18.19
CA TYR A 310 8.71 0.22 18.20
C TYR A 310 9.23 0.28 16.76
N TRP A 311 10.18 1.16 16.48
CA TRP A 311 10.81 1.28 15.17
C TRP A 311 12.29 0.93 15.23
N MET A 312 12.66 -0.20 14.63
CA MET A 312 14.06 -0.58 14.45
C MET A 312 14.58 -0.07 13.10
N ASN A 313 15.38 0.98 13.17
CA ASN A 313 15.98 1.66 12.03
C ASN A 313 17.43 1.18 11.83
N GLY A 314 17.81 0.87 10.59
CA GLY A 314 19.18 0.45 10.29
C GLY A 314 19.51 0.54 8.82
N MET A 315 20.79 0.80 8.51
CA MET A 315 21.29 0.75 7.14
C MET A 315 21.10 -0.65 6.53
N ALA A 316 21.21 -0.75 5.22
CA ALA A 316 21.17 -2.02 4.51
C ALA A 316 22.28 -2.96 5.05
N GLY A 317 21.96 -4.23 5.30
CA GLY A 317 22.94 -5.22 5.79
C GLY A 317 23.28 -5.21 7.28
N THR A 318 22.59 -4.41 8.10
CA THR A 318 22.77 -4.35 9.58
C THR A 318 22.08 -5.47 10.37
N GLY A 319 21.39 -6.41 9.71
CA GLY A 319 20.75 -7.57 10.35
C GLY A 319 19.28 -7.37 10.79
N LYS A 320 18.60 -6.28 10.41
CA LYS A 320 17.19 -5.99 10.77
C LYS A 320 16.25 -7.21 10.69
N THR A 321 16.15 -7.84 9.53
CA THR A 321 15.28 -9.00 9.28
C THR A 321 15.63 -10.22 10.13
N THR A 322 16.93 -10.45 10.38
CA THR A 322 17.43 -11.53 11.25
C THR A 322 17.02 -11.30 12.70
N ILE A 323 17.16 -10.06 13.20
CA ILE A 323 16.75 -9.66 14.54
C ILE A 323 15.22 -9.74 14.68
N ALA A 324 14.46 -9.26 13.68
CA ALA A 324 13.00 -9.33 13.67
C ALA A 324 12.48 -10.78 13.66
N TYR A 325 13.17 -11.68 12.94
CA TYR A 325 12.86 -13.11 12.94
C TYR A 325 13.07 -13.74 14.33
N SER A 326 14.23 -13.53 14.98
CA SER A 326 14.44 -14.05 16.34
C SER A 326 13.55 -13.38 17.40
N PHE A 327 13.12 -12.14 17.20
CA PHE A 327 12.10 -11.54 18.05
C PHE A 327 10.74 -12.21 17.85
N CYS A 328 10.36 -12.55 16.60
CA CYS A 328 9.16 -13.37 16.34
C CYS A 328 9.24 -14.74 17.02
N GLU A 329 10.38 -15.44 16.96
CA GLU A 329 10.57 -16.73 17.65
C GLU A 329 10.37 -16.63 19.16
N ARG A 330 10.96 -15.61 19.81
CA ARG A 330 10.79 -15.37 21.26
C ARG A 330 9.35 -14.97 21.62
N LEU A 331 8.67 -14.19 20.77
CA LEU A 331 7.26 -13.83 20.95
C LEU A 331 6.32 -15.02 20.74
N GLU A 332 6.61 -15.90 19.79
CA GLU A 332 5.86 -17.13 19.51
C GLU A 332 5.96 -18.10 20.69
N ALA A 333 7.18 -18.39 21.15
CA ALA A 333 7.43 -19.21 22.34
C ALA A 333 6.76 -18.61 23.60
N GLY A 334 6.68 -17.29 23.69
CA GLY A 334 5.96 -16.57 24.74
C GLY A 334 4.46 -16.37 24.52
N LYS A 335 3.84 -17.01 23.50
CA LYS A 335 2.43 -16.86 23.07
C LYS A 335 1.93 -15.42 22.90
N ARG A 336 2.83 -14.48 22.56
CA ARG A 336 2.56 -13.02 22.39
C ARG A 336 2.55 -12.55 20.94
N LEU A 337 3.06 -13.35 19.99
CA LEU A 337 3.05 -12.98 18.58
C LEU A 337 1.61 -13.02 18.03
N ALA A 338 1.09 -11.86 17.67
CA ALA A 338 -0.28 -11.73 17.19
C ALA A 338 -0.37 -11.99 15.68
N ALA A 339 0.57 -11.41 14.92
CA ALA A 339 0.76 -11.61 13.49
C ALA A 339 2.17 -11.16 13.06
N SER A 340 2.63 -11.66 11.91
CA SER A 340 3.89 -11.25 11.28
C SER A 340 3.71 -10.95 9.79
N PHE A 341 4.37 -9.91 9.28
CA PHE A 341 4.41 -9.61 7.85
C PHE A 341 5.83 -9.16 7.47
N PHE A 342 6.51 -9.95 6.65
CA PHE A 342 7.86 -9.66 6.17
C PHE A 342 7.76 -9.19 4.72
N CYS A 343 8.00 -7.90 4.48
CA CYS A 343 7.83 -7.25 3.17
C CYS A 343 8.88 -7.63 2.11
N THR A 344 9.71 -8.65 2.38
CA THR A 344 10.92 -9.02 1.61
C THR A 344 10.63 -9.14 0.12
N ALA A 345 11.06 -8.14 -0.66
CA ALA A 345 10.45 -7.88 -1.97
C ALA A 345 10.88 -8.81 -3.09
N ARG A 346 12.04 -9.47 -2.91
CA ARG A 346 12.89 -9.93 -4.01
C ARG A 346 12.77 -11.40 -4.34
N THR A 347 11.89 -12.15 -3.68
CA THR A 347 11.85 -13.62 -3.83
C THR A 347 10.44 -14.21 -3.83
N SER A 348 9.39 -13.49 -3.41
CA SER A 348 8.00 -13.99 -3.40
C SER A 348 7.02 -13.03 -4.08
N SER A 349 6.04 -13.62 -4.78
CA SER A 349 4.94 -12.89 -5.44
C SER A 349 4.00 -12.28 -4.41
N GLY A 350 4.10 -10.96 -4.20
CA GLY A 350 3.12 -10.18 -3.44
C GLY A 350 3.60 -9.61 -2.11
N CYS A 351 4.68 -10.11 -1.50
CA CYS A 351 5.15 -9.61 -0.20
C CYS A 351 5.52 -8.11 -0.20
N HIS A 352 5.88 -7.55 -1.35
CA HIS A 352 6.11 -6.11 -1.54
C HIS A 352 4.81 -5.29 -1.71
N GLU A 353 3.62 -5.90 -1.89
CA GLU A 353 2.36 -5.17 -2.02
C GLU A 353 1.91 -4.64 -0.64
N ALA A 354 2.23 -3.38 -0.31
CA ALA A 354 1.87 -2.79 0.99
C ALA A 354 0.36 -2.87 1.31
N LYS A 355 -0.52 -2.81 0.29
CA LYS A 355 -1.98 -3.02 0.41
C LYS A 355 -2.38 -4.39 0.97
N ARG A 356 -1.48 -5.38 0.98
CA ARG A 356 -1.72 -6.75 1.47
C ARG A 356 -1.32 -6.96 2.93
N ILE A 357 -0.62 -6.00 3.53
CA ILE A 357 -0.21 -6.03 4.95
C ILE A 357 -1.45 -6.23 5.85
N ILE A 358 -2.47 -5.38 5.70
CA ILE A 358 -3.68 -5.39 6.52
C ILE A 358 -4.50 -6.68 6.36
N PRO A 359 -4.90 -7.13 5.15
CA PRO A 359 -5.61 -8.41 4.97
C PRO A 359 -4.84 -9.61 5.52
N THR A 360 -3.52 -9.65 5.36
CA THR A 360 -2.67 -10.77 5.80
C THR A 360 -2.50 -10.81 7.33
N ILE A 361 -2.43 -9.64 7.99
CA ILE A 361 -2.45 -9.52 9.46
C ILE A 361 -3.83 -9.93 10.00
N ALA A 362 -4.92 -9.44 9.41
CA ALA A 362 -6.28 -9.79 9.83
C ALA A 362 -6.55 -11.29 9.69
N TYR A 363 -6.11 -11.92 8.60
CA TYR A 363 -6.16 -13.38 8.40
C TYR A 363 -5.38 -14.15 9.49
N GLN A 364 -4.18 -13.69 9.86
CA GLN A 364 -3.39 -14.31 10.93
C GLN A 364 -4.05 -14.18 12.30
N LEU A 365 -4.53 -12.97 12.65
CA LEU A 365 -5.27 -12.72 13.88
C LEU A 365 -6.55 -13.57 13.96
N ALA A 366 -7.28 -13.71 12.85
CA ALA A 366 -8.48 -14.55 12.80
C ALA A 366 -8.17 -16.04 12.99
N ARG A 367 -7.05 -16.54 12.47
CA ARG A 367 -6.65 -17.94 12.67
C ARG A 367 -6.08 -18.24 14.07
N ARG A 368 -5.63 -17.22 14.81
CA ARG A 368 -5.06 -17.39 16.17
C ARG A 368 -6.04 -17.05 17.28
N PHE A 369 -6.82 -15.98 17.12
CA PHE A 369 -7.70 -15.45 18.17
C PHE A 369 -9.15 -15.53 17.72
N ALA A 370 -9.84 -16.57 18.17
CA ALA A 370 -11.22 -16.79 17.81
C ALA A 370 -12.23 -15.69 18.26
N PRO A 371 -12.02 -14.90 19.34
CA PRO A 371 -12.83 -13.71 19.62
C PRO A 371 -12.71 -12.62 18.53
N PHE A 372 -11.52 -12.47 17.95
CA PHE A 372 -11.28 -11.60 16.79
C PHE A 372 -11.86 -12.24 15.51
N ARG A 373 -11.70 -13.56 15.29
CA ARG A 373 -12.31 -14.33 14.17
C ARG A 373 -13.80 -14.06 14.05
N TYR A 374 -14.52 -14.19 15.17
CA TYR A 374 -15.97 -13.92 15.24
C TYR A 374 -16.29 -12.48 14.85
N SER A 375 -15.58 -11.52 15.45
CA SER A 375 -15.81 -10.08 15.23
C SER A 375 -15.53 -9.68 13.78
N LEU A 376 -14.44 -10.19 13.18
CA LEU A 376 -14.09 -9.97 11.77
C LEU A 376 -15.13 -10.56 10.82
N PHE A 377 -15.58 -11.80 11.07
CA PHE A 377 -16.58 -12.46 10.22
C PHE A 377 -17.91 -11.70 10.20
N GLN A 378 -18.32 -11.09 11.32
CA GLN A 378 -19.50 -10.22 11.36
C GLN A 378 -19.32 -8.91 10.57
N GLN A 379 -18.09 -8.45 10.34
CA GLN A 379 -17.82 -7.32 9.43
C GLN A 379 -17.79 -7.77 7.96
N LEU A 380 -17.13 -8.89 7.64
CA LEU A 380 -17.07 -9.44 6.27
C LEU A 380 -18.46 -9.84 5.73
N LYS A 381 -19.42 -10.17 6.60
CA LYS A 381 -20.83 -10.36 6.22
C LYS A 381 -21.54 -9.08 5.78
N LYS A 382 -21.11 -7.91 6.25
CA LYS A 382 -21.71 -6.61 5.91
C LYS A 382 -21.13 -6.04 4.62
N ASP A 383 -19.85 -6.32 4.37
CA ASP A 383 -19.10 -5.79 3.24
C ASP A 383 -18.11 -6.86 2.71
N PRO A 384 -18.51 -7.65 1.69
CA PRO A 384 -17.70 -8.75 1.18
C PRO A 384 -16.58 -8.30 0.23
N ASP A 385 -16.68 -7.11 -0.37
CA ASP A 385 -15.76 -6.60 -1.39
C ASP A 385 -14.63 -5.73 -0.82
N ILE A 386 -14.52 -5.69 0.51
CA ILE A 386 -13.68 -4.79 1.29
C ILE A 386 -12.18 -4.80 0.95
N ILE A 387 -11.68 -5.89 0.36
CA ILE A 387 -10.29 -6.02 -0.12
C ILE A 387 -9.99 -5.08 -1.30
N THR A 388 -11.03 -4.66 -2.02
CA THR A 388 -10.94 -3.67 -3.12
C THR A 388 -11.09 -2.23 -2.63
N SER A 389 -11.49 -2.03 -1.36
CA SER A 389 -11.62 -0.72 -0.74
C SER A 389 -10.26 -0.13 -0.35
N GLN A 390 -10.28 1.14 0.03
CA GLN A 390 -9.10 1.92 0.38
C GLN A 390 -8.42 1.45 1.68
N LEU A 391 -7.10 1.67 1.81
CA LEU A 391 -6.28 1.18 2.94
C LEU A 391 -6.80 1.60 4.32
N SER A 392 -7.27 2.85 4.45
CA SER A 392 -7.86 3.40 5.67
C SER A 392 -9.12 2.65 6.10
N TYR A 393 -10.05 2.43 5.16
CA TYR A 393 -11.26 1.65 5.39
C TYR A 393 -10.94 0.19 5.70
N GLN A 394 -9.98 -0.42 4.99
CA GLN A 394 -9.48 -1.76 5.31
C GLN A 394 -8.92 -1.83 6.74
N PHE A 395 -8.10 -0.87 7.17
CA PHE A 395 -7.56 -0.82 8.53
C PHE A 395 -8.68 -0.78 9.57
N ASP A 396 -9.65 0.12 9.38
CA ASP A 396 -10.75 0.31 10.31
C ASP A 396 -11.67 -0.92 10.43
N PHE A 397 -11.98 -1.55 9.31
CA PHE A 397 -12.94 -2.66 9.26
C PHE A 397 -12.31 -4.04 9.52
N LEU A 398 -11.09 -4.28 9.05
CA LEU A 398 -10.41 -5.56 9.19
C LEU A 398 -9.57 -5.67 10.47
N LEU A 399 -9.06 -4.56 11.01
CA LEU A 399 -8.24 -4.56 12.24
C LEU A 399 -8.89 -3.79 13.39
N LYS A 400 -9.18 -2.49 13.22
CA LYS A 400 -9.58 -1.62 14.35
C LYS A 400 -10.89 -2.07 15.01
N LYS A 401 -11.98 -2.15 14.25
CA LYS A 401 -13.30 -2.54 14.79
C LYS A 401 -13.28 -3.97 15.40
N PRO A 402 -12.69 -5.00 14.76
CA PRO A 402 -12.62 -6.33 15.38
C PRO A 402 -11.71 -6.39 16.61
N LEU A 403 -10.57 -5.70 16.63
CA LEU A 403 -9.69 -5.64 17.82
C LEU A 403 -10.37 -4.91 19.00
N LEU A 404 -11.07 -3.81 18.75
CA LEU A 404 -11.81 -3.09 19.79
C LEU A 404 -12.98 -3.91 20.34
N ALA A 405 -13.71 -4.63 19.46
CA ALA A 405 -14.80 -5.52 19.88
C ALA A 405 -14.31 -6.77 20.66
N ALA A 406 -13.06 -7.19 20.44
CA ALA A 406 -12.42 -8.30 21.13
C ALA A 406 -11.54 -7.86 22.32
N LYS A 407 -11.45 -6.56 22.62
CA LYS A 407 -10.48 -5.98 23.56
C LYS A 407 -10.44 -6.69 24.92
N ASP A 408 -11.60 -6.88 25.53
CA ASP A 408 -11.73 -7.48 26.88
C ASP A 408 -11.59 -9.01 26.88
N LYS A 409 -11.31 -9.62 25.72
CA LYS A 409 -11.17 -11.07 25.50
C LYS A 409 -9.83 -11.45 24.86
N LEU A 410 -8.92 -10.49 24.67
CA LEU A 410 -7.57 -10.70 24.17
C LEU A 410 -6.58 -10.52 25.32
N SER A 411 -5.52 -11.31 25.33
CA SER A 411 -4.41 -11.11 26.27
C SER A 411 -3.79 -9.73 26.10
N ASN A 412 -3.61 -8.99 27.19
CA ASN A 412 -2.80 -7.78 27.17
C ASN A 412 -1.36 -8.14 26.73
N ASN A 413 -0.72 -7.26 25.94
CA ASN A 413 0.65 -7.40 25.39
C ASN A 413 0.83 -8.25 24.11
N LEU A 414 -0.19 -8.34 23.26
CA LEU A 414 -0.06 -8.89 21.90
C LEU A 414 0.79 -7.97 20.98
N VAL A 415 1.72 -8.55 20.20
CA VAL A 415 2.64 -7.82 19.30
C VAL A 415 2.43 -8.23 17.84
N ILE A 416 2.31 -7.24 16.95
CA ILE A 416 2.31 -7.41 15.49
C ILE A 416 3.67 -6.97 14.95
N VAL A 417 4.32 -7.81 14.16
CA VAL A 417 5.65 -7.53 13.58
C VAL A 417 5.53 -7.25 12.08
N VAL A 418 6.09 -6.12 11.62
CA VAL A 418 6.19 -5.76 10.20
C VAL A 418 7.66 -5.49 9.85
N ASP A 419 8.28 -6.38 9.08
CA ASP A 419 9.71 -6.31 8.74
C ASP A 419 9.97 -5.77 7.33
N ALA A 420 11.04 -4.99 7.19
CA ALA A 420 11.56 -4.43 5.94
C ALA A 420 10.53 -3.56 5.20
N LEU A 421 9.87 -2.65 5.91
CA LEU A 421 8.80 -1.80 5.35
C LEU A 421 9.28 -0.92 4.16
N ASP A 422 10.59 -0.61 4.10
CA ASP A 422 11.26 0.04 2.96
C ASP A 422 11.27 -0.80 1.66
N GLU A 423 11.02 -2.10 1.72
CA GLU A 423 11.01 -2.96 0.52
C GLU A 423 9.65 -3.02 -0.18
N CYS A 424 8.62 -2.32 0.31
CA CYS A 424 7.33 -2.29 -0.37
C CYS A 424 7.40 -1.54 -1.72
N ASN A 425 6.58 -1.97 -2.69
CA ASN A 425 6.59 -1.43 -4.05
C ASN A 425 5.95 -0.03 -4.19
N ASP A 426 5.19 0.40 -3.20
CA ASP A 426 4.45 1.66 -3.20
C ASP A 426 4.77 2.45 -1.92
N PRO A 427 5.72 3.40 -1.98
CA PRO A 427 6.09 4.25 -0.85
C PRO A 427 4.93 5.07 -0.31
N HIS A 428 3.95 5.42 -1.15
CA HIS A 428 2.80 6.19 -0.71
C HIS A 428 1.87 5.35 0.18
N ILE A 429 1.57 4.11 -0.22
CA ILE A 429 0.79 3.17 0.63
C ILE A 429 1.53 2.85 1.94
N VAL A 430 2.87 2.83 1.93
CA VAL A 430 3.68 2.73 3.16
C VAL A 430 3.49 3.95 4.07
N GLU A 431 3.57 5.16 3.53
CA GLU A 431 3.31 6.39 4.30
C GLU A 431 1.91 6.39 4.93
N LEU A 432 0.88 6.00 4.16
CA LEU A 432 -0.49 5.87 4.66
C LEU A 432 -0.62 4.82 5.77
N PHE A 433 0.06 3.68 5.64
CA PHE A 433 0.07 2.65 6.67
C PHE A 433 0.65 3.18 7.98
N ILE A 434 1.77 3.93 7.92
CA ILE A 434 2.40 4.56 9.09
C ILE A 434 1.46 5.61 9.73
N ASP A 435 0.84 6.47 8.92
CA ASP A 435 -0.14 7.46 9.41
C ASP A 435 -1.33 6.79 10.12
N LEU A 436 -1.86 5.69 9.57
CA LEU A 436 -2.96 4.93 10.16
C LEU A 436 -2.58 4.26 11.49
N LEU A 437 -1.34 3.76 11.60
CA LEU A 437 -0.79 3.25 12.85
C LEU A 437 -0.76 4.35 13.92
N PHE A 438 -0.12 5.50 13.66
CA PHE A 438 -0.02 6.59 14.65
C PHE A 438 -1.41 7.14 15.04
N ARG A 439 -2.35 7.26 14.09
CA ARG A 439 -3.73 7.72 14.36
C ARG A 439 -4.54 6.76 15.24
N SER A 440 -4.24 5.46 15.21
CA SER A 440 -5.12 4.43 15.80
C SER A 440 -4.52 3.65 16.98
N VAL A 441 -3.19 3.53 17.06
CA VAL A 441 -2.53 2.57 17.97
C VAL A 441 -2.86 2.80 19.45
N VAL A 442 -3.09 4.05 19.85
CA VAL A 442 -3.45 4.43 21.23
C VAL A 442 -4.67 3.65 21.72
N GLU A 443 -5.68 3.46 20.87
CA GLU A 443 -6.94 2.78 21.20
C GLU A 443 -6.83 1.24 21.16
N LEU A 444 -5.90 0.70 20.37
CA LEU A 444 -5.81 -0.73 20.09
C LEU A 444 -5.19 -1.56 21.24
N PRO A 445 -5.64 -2.81 21.47
CA PRO A 445 -5.06 -3.73 22.47
C PRO A 445 -3.77 -4.44 22.01
N VAL A 446 -3.08 -3.93 20.99
CA VAL A 446 -1.88 -4.54 20.41
C VAL A 446 -0.75 -3.51 20.27
N LYS A 447 0.49 -3.99 20.30
CA LYS A 447 1.70 -3.23 19.95
C LYS A 447 2.17 -3.56 18.54
N PHE A 448 2.89 -2.64 17.91
CA PHE A 448 3.50 -2.81 16.59
C PHE A 448 5.01 -2.69 16.67
N PHE A 449 5.72 -3.67 16.13
CA PHE A 449 7.16 -3.64 15.92
C PHE A 449 7.43 -3.52 14.42
N VAL A 450 8.06 -2.43 14.00
CA VAL A 450 8.30 -2.10 12.58
C VAL A 450 9.80 -2.00 12.33
N THR A 451 10.30 -2.59 11.25
CA THR A 451 11.70 -2.40 10.82
C THR A 451 11.76 -1.68 9.47
N SER A 452 12.73 -0.78 9.31
CA SER A 452 13.01 -0.19 8.00
C SER A 452 14.42 0.39 7.86
N ARG A 453 14.77 0.82 6.64
CA ARG A 453 15.79 1.84 6.39
C ARG A 453 15.30 3.25 6.76
N PRO A 454 16.22 4.22 6.96
CA PRO A 454 15.89 5.62 7.22
C PRO A 454 15.55 6.38 5.92
N GLU A 455 14.75 5.79 5.04
CA GLU A 455 14.33 6.45 3.80
C GLU A 455 13.50 7.70 4.11
N PRO A 456 13.59 8.79 3.32
CA PRO A 456 12.94 10.06 3.65
C PRO A 456 11.43 9.94 3.92
N ALA A 457 10.71 9.17 3.09
CA ALA A 457 9.28 8.89 3.26
C ALA A 457 8.96 8.32 4.66
N ILE A 458 9.55 7.17 4.99
CA ILE A 458 9.35 6.48 6.28
C ILE A 458 9.88 7.33 7.44
N ARG A 459 11.07 7.91 7.31
CA ARG A 459 11.71 8.72 8.36
C ARG A 459 10.85 9.93 8.72
N ASN A 460 10.35 10.68 7.73
CA ASN A 460 9.54 11.87 7.98
C ASN A 460 8.23 11.50 8.68
N LYS A 461 7.57 10.41 8.27
CA LYS A 461 6.34 9.90 8.90
C LYS A 461 6.55 9.26 10.27
N MET A 462 7.73 8.69 10.53
CA MET A 462 8.08 8.13 11.84
C MET A 462 8.52 9.19 12.85
N MET A 463 8.79 10.44 12.45
CA MET A 463 9.36 11.52 13.29
C MET A 463 8.42 12.69 13.73
N PRO A 464 7.07 12.60 13.74
CA PRO A 464 6.24 13.71 14.22
C PRO A 464 6.34 13.95 15.74
N GLU A 465 5.88 15.13 16.17
CA GLU A 465 6.18 15.83 17.43
C GLU A 465 5.88 15.09 18.76
N ASN A 466 5.24 13.93 18.74
CA ASN A 466 4.68 13.29 19.93
C ASN A 466 5.44 12.00 20.32
N GLU A 467 6.62 12.18 20.92
CA GLU A 467 7.58 11.11 21.25
C GLU A 467 6.99 9.96 22.08
N ARG A 468 5.97 10.23 22.91
CA ARG A 468 5.37 9.25 23.84
C ARG A 468 4.75 8.00 23.19
N SER A 469 4.46 8.04 21.88
CA SER A 469 3.82 6.91 21.19
C SER A 469 4.79 5.90 20.59
N ARG A 470 6.10 6.22 20.52
CA ARG A 470 7.12 5.43 19.80
C ARG A 470 8.40 5.21 20.61
N SER A 471 9.05 4.07 20.40
CA SER A 471 10.44 3.81 20.78
C SER A 471 11.26 3.56 19.51
N ILE A 472 12.54 3.96 19.50
CA ILE A 472 13.42 3.85 18.33
C ILE A 472 14.70 3.13 18.73
N LEU A 473 15.19 2.23 17.86
CA LEU A 473 16.55 1.72 17.91
C LEU A 473 17.27 2.03 16.59
N TYR A 474 18.42 2.68 16.66
CA TYR A 474 19.30 2.92 15.51
C TYR A 474 20.42 1.86 15.50
N LEU A 475 20.31 0.82 14.67
CA LEU A 475 21.28 -0.28 14.62
C LEU A 475 22.71 0.14 14.22
N HIS A 476 22.85 1.32 13.62
CA HIS A 476 24.13 1.90 13.18
C HIS A 476 24.75 2.86 14.22
N GLU A 477 24.06 3.11 15.33
CA GLU A 477 24.57 3.87 16.49
C GLU A 477 24.97 2.94 17.65
N ILE A 478 24.84 1.62 17.46
CA ILE A 478 25.34 0.61 18.40
C ILE A 478 26.88 0.64 18.40
N GLU A 479 27.48 0.49 19.58
CA GLU A 479 28.92 0.48 19.76
C GLU A 479 29.60 -0.58 18.88
N LEU A 480 30.59 -0.16 18.09
CA LEU A 480 31.27 -0.99 17.10
C LEU A 480 31.89 -2.25 17.72
N SER A 481 32.43 -2.15 18.94
CA SER A 481 33.00 -3.25 19.72
C SER A 481 32.01 -4.40 19.95
N LEU A 482 30.76 -4.08 20.31
CA LEU A 482 29.69 -5.05 20.52
C LEU A 482 29.25 -5.70 19.20
N VAL A 483 29.22 -4.91 18.12
CA VAL A 483 28.86 -5.41 16.78
C VAL A 483 29.94 -6.34 16.24
N GLN A 484 31.21 -6.00 16.42
CA GLN A 484 32.35 -6.84 16.03
C GLN A 484 32.39 -8.14 16.83
N ALA A 485 32.18 -8.12 18.15
CA ALA A 485 32.10 -9.34 18.96
C ALA A 485 30.94 -10.28 18.52
N ASP A 486 29.77 -9.72 18.19
CA ASP A 486 28.67 -10.52 17.61
C ASP A 486 29.05 -11.09 16.21
N ILE A 487 29.85 -10.37 15.41
CA ILE A 487 30.34 -10.81 14.09
C ILE A 487 31.42 -11.91 14.23
N GLU A 488 32.36 -11.79 15.16
CA GLU A 488 33.34 -12.85 15.45
C GLU A 488 32.65 -14.16 15.82
N LEU A 489 31.62 -14.09 16.68
CA LEU A 489 30.85 -15.26 17.08
C LEU A 489 30.10 -15.90 15.90
N TYR A 490 29.51 -15.06 15.04
CA TYR A 490 28.93 -15.49 13.76
C TYR A 490 29.96 -16.19 12.85
N LEU A 491 31.14 -15.59 12.68
CA LEU A 491 32.22 -16.13 11.84
C LEU A 491 32.77 -17.45 12.40
N ARG A 492 32.94 -17.57 13.72
CA ARG A 492 33.35 -18.82 14.40
C ARG A 492 32.36 -19.96 14.15
N GLU A 493 31.06 -19.71 14.23
CA GLU A 493 30.04 -20.76 14.00
C GLU A 493 30.00 -21.18 12.51
N GLU A 494 30.06 -20.22 11.59
CA GLU A 494 29.94 -20.49 10.15
C GLU A 494 31.20 -21.08 9.49
N LEU A 495 32.40 -20.65 9.94
CA LEU A 495 33.68 -21.11 9.41
C LEU A 495 34.27 -22.29 10.22
N ALA A 496 33.50 -22.87 11.15
CA ALA A 496 33.91 -23.99 12.00
C ALA A 496 34.47 -25.20 11.22
N SER A 497 34.03 -25.41 9.98
CA SER A 497 34.52 -26.48 9.09
C SER A 497 35.95 -26.28 8.58
N ILE A 498 36.44 -25.03 8.56
CA ILE A 498 37.82 -24.67 8.15
C ILE A 498 38.72 -24.50 9.37
N ALA A 499 38.15 -24.09 10.50
CA ALA A 499 38.85 -23.67 11.72
C ALA A 499 39.97 -22.64 11.43
N PRO A 500 39.62 -21.42 10.96
CA PRO A 500 40.59 -20.33 10.78
C PRO A 500 41.19 -19.89 12.12
N ALA A 501 42.32 -19.18 12.10
CA ALA A 501 42.93 -18.65 13.31
C ALA A 501 42.05 -17.56 13.93
N ASP A 502 42.09 -17.39 15.26
CA ASP A 502 41.34 -16.31 15.92
C ASP A 502 41.78 -14.91 15.42
N GLU A 503 43.03 -14.77 14.98
CA GLU A 503 43.57 -13.59 14.31
C GLU A 503 42.85 -13.31 12.97
N ASP A 504 42.69 -14.33 12.11
CA ASP A 504 41.94 -14.22 10.84
C ASP A 504 40.47 -13.80 11.08
N ILE A 505 39.86 -14.29 12.16
CA ILE A 505 38.47 -14.00 12.51
C ILE A 505 38.31 -12.55 12.99
N ALA A 506 39.24 -12.06 13.81
CA ALA A 506 39.26 -10.68 14.28
C ALA A 506 39.46 -9.70 13.11
N GLU A 507 40.39 -9.99 12.18
CA GLU A 507 40.62 -9.18 10.98
C GLU A 507 39.39 -9.17 10.04
N LEU A 508 38.73 -10.32 9.83
CA LEU A 508 37.44 -10.36 9.11
C LEU A 508 36.33 -9.55 9.80
N ALA A 509 36.27 -9.55 11.13
CA ALA A 509 35.30 -8.75 11.89
C ALA A 509 35.64 -7.25 11.82
N GLU A 510 36.92 -6.87 11.80
CA GLU A 510 37.37 -5.51 11.55
C GLU A 510 36.96 -5.03 10.14
N HIS A 511 37.21 -5.84 9.11
CA HIS A 511 36.80 -5.55 7.72
C HIS A 511 35.28 -5.47 7.56
N ALA A 512 34.51 -6.25 8.32
CA ALA A 512 33.05 -6.18 8.32
C ALA A 512 32.50 -4.90 8.99
N GLY A 513 33.21 -4.38 10.00
CA GLY A 513 32.79 -3.23 10.80
C GLY A 513 31.39 -3.42 11.39
N ASN A 514 30.44 -2.55 11.02
CA ASN A 514 29.05 -2.63 11.47
C ASN A 514 28.13 -3.48 10.56
N PHE A 515 28.65 -4.14 9.52
CA PHE A 515 27.86 -4.75 8.45
C PHE A 515 27.89 -6.29 8.49
N PHE A 516 26.90 -6.88 9.14
CA PHE A 516 26.65 -8.33 9.12
C PHE A 516 26.56 -8.93 7.71
N ILE A 517 26.09 -8.15 6.73
CA ILE A 517 26.11 -8.57 5.33
C ILE A 517 27.53 -8.84 4.80
N TYR A 518 28.55 -8.09 5.23
CA TYR A 518 29.93 -8.35 4.81
C TYR A 518 30.34 -9.74 5.26
N ALA A 519 30.20 -10.03 6.57
CA ALA A 519 30.51 -11.34 7.13
C ALA A 519 29.72 -12.48 6.45
N ALA A 520 28.41 -12.31 6.25
CA ALA A 520 27.60 -13.31 5.56
C ALA A 520 27.98 -13.52 4.08
N THR A 521 28.39 -12.47 3.37
CA THR A 521 28.83 -12.53 1.97
C THR A 521 30.23 -13.15 1.87
N ALA A 522 31.13 -12.80 2.79
CA ALA A 522 32.47 -13.36 2.92
C ALA A 522 32.40 -14.88 3.21
N VAL A 523 31.61 -15.30 4.20
CA VAL A 523 31.34 -16.73 4.48
C VAL A 523 30.87 -17.47 3.22
N ARG A 524 29.91 -16.91 2.46
CA ARG A 524 29.40 -17.54 1.23
C ARG A 524 30.42 -17.57 0.08
N TYR A 525 31.40 -16.66 0.08
CA TYR A 525 32.52 -16.72 -0.87
C TYR A 525 33.54 -17.78 -0.44
N ILE A 526 33.88 -17.86 0.85
CA ILE A 526 34.84 -18.82 1.41
C ILE A 526 34.28 -20.26 1.33
N LEU A 527 33.01 -20.46 1.69
CA LEU A 527 32.27 -21.72 1.70
C LEU A 527 31.07 -21.68 0.74
N PRO A 528 31.27 -21.75 -0.59
CA PRO A 528 30.19 -21.79 -1.56
C PRO A 528 29.47 -23.15 -1.54
N ALA A 529 28.15 -23.14 -1.43
CA ALA A 529 27.34 -24.36 -1.45
C ALA A 529 27.47 -25.10 -2.79
N GLY A 530 27.98 -26.33 -2.75
CA GLY A 530 28.04 -27.26 -3.89
C GLY A 530 29.24 -27.12 -4.83
N ALA A 531 30.25 -26.30 -4.50
CA ALA A 531 31.46 -26.15 -5.32
C ALA A 531 32.73 -26.52 -4.53
N ALA A 532 33.55 -27.41 -5.08
CA ALA A 532 34.88 -27.71 -4.54
C ALA A 532 35.82 -26.54 -4.85
N VAL A 533 36.20 -25.78 -3.83
CA VAL A 533 37.07 -24.59 -3.93
C VAL A 533 38.11 -24.62 -2.80
N ASP A 534 39.24 -23.93 -3.00
CA ASP A 534 40.19 -23.71 -1.91
C ASP A 534 39.67 -22.58 -0.99
N SER A 535 38.99 -22.97 0.08
CA SER A 535 38.48 -22.03 1.07
C SER A 535 39.59 -21.31 1.86
N LYS A 536 40.80 -21.88 1.96
CA LYS A 536 41.92 -21.23 2.66
C LYS A 536 42.57 -20.16 1.80
N ASP A 537 42.66 -20.38 0.49
CA ASP A 537 43.12 -19.36 -0.47
C ASP A 537 42.12 -18.19 -0.53
N ARG A 538 40.82 -18.49 -0.61
CA ARG A 538 39.75 -17.47 -0.58
C ARG A 538 39.66 -16.65 0.71
N LEU A 539 40.03 -17.25 1.85
CA LEU A 539 40.15 -16.51 3.11
C LEU A 539 41.29 -15.49 3.02
N LYS A 540 42.47 -15.91 2.54
CA LYS A 540 43.63 -15.02 2.33
C LYS A 540 43.34 -13.90 1.34
N ASP A 541 42.60 -14.18 0.26
CA ASP A 541 42.16 -13.17 -0.71
C ASP A 541 41.35 -12.03 -0.05
N ILE A 542 40.49 -12.36 0.93
CA ILE A 542 39.68 -11.36 1.65
C ILE A 542 40.52 -10.59 2.67
N LEU A 543 41.40 -11.28 3.41
CA LEU A 543 42.31 -10.65 4.38
C LEU A 543 43.29 -9.68 3.68
N ALA A 544 43.72 -10.00 2.46
CA ALA A 544 44.61 -9.14 1.66
C ALA A 544 43.97 -7.82 1.16
N LEU A 545 42.68 -7.55 1.43
CA LEU A 545 42.01 -6.29 1.08
C LEU A 545 42.43 -5.16 2.04
N SER A 546 43.26 -4.22 1.57
CA SER A 546 43.79 -3.15 2.44
C SER A 546 42.76 -2.10 2.87
N THR A 547 42.80 -1.73 4.15
CA THR A 547 41.86 -0.81 4.84
C THR A 547 42.09 0.68 4.58
N GLU A 548 42.85 1.07 3.54
CA GLU A 548 43.25 2.48 3.31
C GLU A 548 42.10 3.40 2.80
N SER A 549 40.91 2.85 2.54
CA SER A 549 39.79 3.58 1.93
C SER A 549 38.88 4.28 2.97
N LYS A 550 39.04 5.60 3.10
CA LYS A 550 38.33 6.46 4.08
C LYS A 550 36.84 6.73 3.78
N THR A 551 36.08 5.76 3.26
CA THR A 551 34.62 5.90 3.04
C THR A 551 33.82 4.75 3.66
N PRO A 552 32.70 5.04 4.38
CA PRO A 552 31.99 4.04 5.19
C PRO A 552 31.24 2.96 4.38
N LEU A 553 31.25 3.04 3.05
CA LEU A 553 30.69 2.04 2.14
C LEU A 553 31.77 1.28 1.35
N SER A 554 33.06 1.53 1.59
CA SER A 554 34.14 0.85 0.86
C SER A 554 34.16 -0.67 1.07
N PRO A 555 34.19 -1.21 2.31
CA PRO A 555 34.54 -2.62 2.51
C PRO A 555 33.62 -3.59 1.75
N ILE A 556 32.31 -3.32 1.72
CA ILE A 556 31.36 -4.14 0.96
C ILE A 556 31.51 -4.00 -0.56
N ASN A 557 31.90 -2.81 -1.06
CA ASN A 557 32.20 -2.61 -2.48
C ASN A 557 33.49 -3.34 -2.87
N ASP A 558 34.48 -3.33 -2.00
CA ASP A 558 35.77 -4.01 -2.21
C ASP A 558 35.57 -5.54 -2.21
N LEU A 559 34.77 -6.06 -1.28
CA LEU A 559 34.33 -7.47 -1.27
C LEU A 559 33.53 -7.85 -2.53
N TYR A 560 32.57 -7.03 -2.98
CA TYR A 560 31.87 -7.29 -4.25
C TYR A 560 32.83 -7.26 -5.45
N THR A 561 33.79 -6.34 -5.46
CA THR A 561 34.81 -6.25 -6.52
C THR A 561 35.69 -7.51 -6.53
N LEU A 562 36.12 -7.99 -5.37
CA LEU A 562 36.88 -9.24 -5.22
C LEU A 562 36.08 -10.44 -5.74
N ILE A 563 34.83 -10.60 -5.29
CA ILE A 563 33.93 -11.69 -5.69
C ILE A 563 33.72 -11.69 -7.21
N LEU A 564 33.43 -10.54 -7.81
CA LEU A 564 33.21 -10.43 -9.26
C LEU A 564 34.50 -10.65 -10.06
N THR A 565 35.65 -10.24 -9.53
CA THR A 565 36.97 -10.51 -10.14
C THR A 565 37.29 -12.00 -10.14
N ALA A 566 37.10 -12.67 -9.00
CA ALA A 566 37.30 -14.12 -8.87
C ALA A 566 36.32 -14.93 -9.72
N ALA A 567 35.06 -14.48 -9.84
CA ALA A 567 34.03 -15.14 -10.64
C ALA A 567 34.22 -14.91 -12.16
N ILE A 568 34.36 -13.66 -12.60
CA ILE A 568 34.30 -13.27 -14.01
C ILE A 568 35.69 -13.22 -14.65
N ASP A 569 36.69 -12.65 -13.96
CA ASP A 569 38.00 -12.41 -14.57
C ASP A 569 39.01 -13.56 -14.37
N ASN A 570 38.56 -14.69 -13.82
CA ASN A 570 39.26 -15.98 -13.76
C ASN A 570 40.02 -16.30 -15.08
N LYS A 571 41.28 -16.71 -14.97
CA LYS A 571 42.18 -16.99 -16.10
C LYS A 571 41.76 -18.22 -16.93
N VAL A 572 40.95 -19.12 -16.38
CA VAL A 572 40.45 -20.33 -17.05
C VAL A 572 39.31 -20.03 -18.02
N LEU A 573 38.49 -19.00 -17.75
CA LEU A 573 37.31 -18.68 -18.54
C LEU A 573 37.66 -18.03 -19.88
N LYS A 574 37.09 -18.55 -20.98
CA LYS A 574 37.25 -17.92 -22.32
C LYS A 574 36.48 -16.59 -22.38
N PRO A 575 36.84 -15.63 -23.25
CA PRO A 575 36.17 -14.32 -23.34
C PRO A 575 34.64 -14.40 -23.52
N ASN A 576 34.16 -15.36 -24.31
CA ASN A 576 32.72 -15.58 -24.52
C ASN A 576 31.97 -16.11 -23.28
N GLU A 577 32.68 -16.62 -22.27
CA GLU A 577 32.11 -17.11 -21.01
C GLU A 577 32.02 -15.95 -20.02
N LYS A 578 33.08 -15.14 -19.92
CA LYS A 578 33.10 -13.87 -19.19
C LYS A 578 31.97 -12.95 -19.65
N ASN A 579 31.77 -12.82 -20.97
CA ASN A 579 30.70 -12.01 -21.54
C ASN A 579 29.30 -12.58 -21.24
N ARG A 580 29.12 -13.91 -21.28
CA ARG A 580 27.86 -14.54 -20.85
C ARG A 580 27.56 -14.28 -19.37
N MET A 581 28.55 -14.41 -18.50
CA MET A 581 28.39 -14.12 -17.06
C MET A 581 28.03 -12.67 -16.80
N ARG A 582 28.72 -11.71 -17.43
CA ARG A 582 28.37 -10.28 -17.37
C ARG A 582 26.92 -10.05 -17.82
N LEU A 583 26.51 -10.62 -18.97
CA LEU A 583 25.18 -10.43 -19.53
C LEU A 583 24.07 -11.03 -18.65
N VAL A 584 24.26 -12.23 -18.10
CA VAL A 584 23.32 -12.87 -17.15
C VAL A 584 23.21 -12.04 -15.87
N LEU A 585 24.33 -11.57 -15.32
CA LEU A 585 24.38 -10.74 -14.12
C LEU A 585 23.64 -9.40 -14.32
N GLN A 586 23.93 -8.69 -15.42
CA GLN A 586 23.28 -7.43 -15.77
C GLN A 586 21.77 -7.61 -15.98
N THR A 587 21.36 -8.71 -16.64
CA THR A 587 19.94 -9.04 -16.83
C THR A 587 19.23 -9.32 -15.51
N ALA A 588 19.87 -10.04 -14.57
CA ALA A 588 19.30 -10.30 -13.24
C ALA A 588 19.23 -9.04 -12.35
N VAL A 589 20.11 -8.06 -12.56
CA VAL A 589 20.13 -6.77 -11.83
C VAL A 589 19.12 -5.77 -12.40
N CYS A 590 18.94 -5.73 -13.72
CA CYS A 590 18.06 -4.79 -14.41
C CYS A 590 16.61 -5.29 -14.58
N ALA A 591 16.29 -6.53 -14.19
CA ALA A 591 14.92 -7.04 -14.23
C ALA A 591 13.99 -6.26 -13.28
N CYS A 592 12.76 -5.97 -13.73
CA CYS A 592 11.77 -5.21 -12.94
C CYS A 592 11.17 -6.00 -11.77
N GLU A 593 11.23 -7.32 -11.83
CA GLU A 593 10.78 -8.24 -10.79
C GLU A 593 11.66 -9.51 -10.80
N PRO A 594 11.62 -10.34 -9.75
CA PRO A 594 12.26 -11.67 -9.73
C PRO A 594 11.82 -12.53 -10.91
N ILE A 595 12.77 -13.05 -11.70
CA ILE A 595 12.49 -13.81 -12.92
C ILE A 595 13.06 -15.24 -12.84
N PRO A 596 12.36 -16.26 -13.38
CA PRO A 596 12.87 -17.62 -13.43
C PRO A 596 14.03 -17.76 -14.41
N ILE A 597 14.86 -18.80 -14.26
CA ILE A 597 16.02 -19.09 -15.13
C ILE A 597 15.65 -19.04 -16.62
N HIS A 598 14.54 -19.66 -17.04
CA HIS A 598 14.07 -19.62 -18.42
C HIS A 598 13.78 -18.18 -18.92
N THR A 599 13.12 -17.33 -18.11
CA THR A 599 12.92 -15.90 -18.43
C THR A 599 14.25 -15.15 -18.51
N LEU A 600 15.18 -15.42 -17.59
CA LEU A 600 16.52 -14.84 -17.62
C LEU A 600 17.31 -15.26 -18.87
N SER A 601 17.14 -16.49 -19.34
CA SER A 601 17.71 -17.00 -20.60
C SER A 601 17.16 -16.22 -21.81
N MET A 602 15.84 -16.08 -21.89
CA MET A 602 15.19 -15.34 -22.98
C MET A 602 15.54 -13.85 -22.98
N LEU A 603 15.55 -13.19 -21.81
CA LEU A 603 15.87 -11.76 -21.67
C LEU A 603 17.36 -11.45 -21.84
N SER A 604 18.26 -12.39 -21.50
CA SER A 604 19.69 -12.26 -21.84
C SER A 604 19.99 -12.63 -23.30
N GLY A 605 19.05 -13.24 -24.02
CA GLY A 605 19.26 -13.73 -25.38
C GLY A 605 20.15 -14.97 -25.47
N ILE A 606 20.33 -15.70 -24.37
CA ILE A 606 21.07 -16.96 -24.33
C ILE A 606 20.07 -18.10 -24.54
N VAL A 607 20.23 -18.85 -25.63
CA VAL A 607 19.25 -19.88 -26.06
C VAL A 607 19.28 -21.16 -25.21
N ASP A 608 20.39 -21.42 -24.51
CA ASP A 608 20.64 -22.66 -23.76
C ASP A 608 20.69 -22.37 -22.26
N GLU A 609 19.64 -22.75 -21.54
CA GLU A 609 19.47 -22.51 -20.11
C GLU A 609 20.61 -23.08 -19.26
N ASN A 610 21.21 -24.20 -19.68
CA ASN A 610 22.35 -24.80 -18.97
C ASN A 610 23.55 -23.83 -18.91
N ARG A 611 23.70 -22.96 -19.92
CA ARG A 611 24.72 -21.91 -19.95
C ARG A 611 24.40 -20.77 -19.00
N VAL A 612 23.12 -20.50 -18.75
CA VAL A 612 22.67 -19.51 -17.76
C VAL A 612 22.89 -20.06 -16.35
N VAL A 613 22.49 -21.31 -16.09
CA VAL A 613 22.77 -22.00 -14.82
C VAL A 613 24.28 -22.03 -14.55
N ALA A 614 25.11 -22.44 -15.52
CA ALA A 614 26.56 -22.44 -15.39
C ALA A 614 27.16 -21.04 -15.15
N ALA A 615 26.56 -19.98 -15.74
CA ALA A 615 26.97 -18.60 -15.50
C ALA A 615 26.54 -18.06 -14.12
N LEU A 616 25.44 -18.57 -13.56
CA LEU A 616 24.95 -18.21 -12.22
C LEU A 616 25.74 -18.90 -11.10
N GLN A 617 26.28 -20.10 -11.33
CA GLN A 617 26.98 -20.89 -10.29
C GLN A 617 28.11 -20.09 -9.59
N PRO A 618 29.06 -19.43 -10.28
CA PRO A 618 30.10 -18.62 -9.63
C PRO A 618 29.58 -17.34 -8.95
N LEU A 619 28.34 -16.93 -9.25
CA LEU A 619 27.72 -15.70 -8.76
C LEU A 619 26.80 -15.95 -7.55
N ARG A 620 26.68 -17.19 -7.06
CA ARG A 620 25.81 -17.59 -5.93
C ARG A 620 26.12 -16.91 -4.57
N SER A 621 27.24 -16.20 -4.45
CA SER A 621 27.57 -15.36 -3.30
C SER A 621 26.83 -14.01 -3.30
N VAL A 622 26.40 -13.51 -4.47
CA VAL A 622 25.68 -12.23 -4.65
C VAL A 622 24.29 -12.37 -5.27
N LEU A 623 24.04 -13.47 -5.99
CA LEU A 623 22.73 -13.88 -6.51
C LEU A 623 22.20 -15.11 -5.75
N HIS A 624 20.89 -15.17 -5.59
CA HIS A 624 20.19 -16.34 -5.06
C HIS A 624 19.27 -16.92 -6.13
N VAL A 625 19.26 -18.25 -6.21
CA VAL A 625 18.45 -19.04 -7.14
C VAL A 625 17.63 -20.01 -6.27
N SER A 626 16.31 -19.86 -6.22
CA SER A 626 15.46 -20.78 -5.43
C SER A 626 15.43 -22.17 -6.09
N ASP A 627 15.70 -23.21 -5.32
CA ASP A 627 15.64 -24.61 -5.78
C ASP A 627 14.20 -25.10 -6.05
N GLN A 628 13.16 -24.37 -5.59
CA GLN A 628 11.75 -24.74 -5.80
C GLN A 628 11.06 -23.91 -6.89
N SER A 629 11.34 -22.61 -6.94
CA SER A 629 10.65 -21.67 -7.85
C SER A 629 11.50 -21.26 -9.06
N GLU A 630 12.78 -21.67 -9.10
CA GLU A 630 13.78 -21.32 -10.10
C GLU A 630 14.00 -19.81 -10.30
N LEU A 631 13.49 -18.99 -9.38
CA LEU A 631 13.61 -17.53 -9.43
C LEU A 631 15.04 -17.10 -9.12
N VAL A 632 15.59 -16.28 -10.01
CA VAL A 632 16.91 -15.66 -9.89
C VAL A 632 16.75 -14.25 -9.33
N THR A 633 17.49 -13.97 -8.27
CA THR A 633 17.24 -12.84 -7.37
C THR A 633 18.56 -12.29 -6.87
N THR A 634 18.63 -11.00 -6.54
CA THR A 634 19.82 -10.42 -5.89
C THR A 634 19.70 -10.60 -4.38
N LEU A 635 20.76 -11.10 -3.74
CA LEU A 635 20.73 -11.46 -2.31
C LEU A 635 20.47 -10.29 -1.38
N HIS A 636 20.77 -9.07 -1.82
CA HIS A 636 20.56 -7.86 -1.04
C HIS A 636 20.49 -6.61 -1.92
N ALA A 637 19.84 -5.57 -1.41
CA ALA A 637 19.64 -4.30 -2.12
C ALA A 637 20.93 -3.56 -2.49
N SER A 638 21.95 -3.58 -1.63
CA SER A 638 23.22 -2.88 -1.89
C SER A 638 23.98 -3.40 -3.12
N PHE A 639 23.64 -4.58 -3.64
CA PHE A 639 24.33 -5.17 -4.78
C PHE A 639 23.90 -4.54 -6.13
N PRO A 640 22.61 -4.43 -6.48
CA PRO A 640 22.17 -3.53 -7.55
C PRO A 640 22.69 -2.10 -7.41
N ASP A 641 22.62 -1.52 -6.21
CA ASP A 641 23.10 -0.15 -5.98
C ASP A 641 24.60 0.01 -6.29
N TYR A 642 25.41 -1.02 -6.04
CA TYR A 642 26.82 -1.08 -6.41
C TYR A 642 26.99 -1.24 -7.94
N MET A 643 26.30 -2.21 -8.55
CA MET A 643 26.39 -2.52 -9.99
C MET A 643 25.94 -1.35 -10.88
N LEU A 644 24.93 -0.58 -10.44
CA LEU A 644 24.32 0.52 -11.18
C LEU A 644 24.98 1.90 -10.89
N THR A 645 26.05 1.94 -10.07
CA THR A 645 26.79 3.18 -9.75
C THR A 645 28.24 3.09 -10.26
N GLN A 646 28.60 3.95 -11.22
CA GLN A 646 29.88 3.86 -11.94
C GLN A 646 31.10 4.07 -11.03
N GLU A 647 31.01 4.98 -10.07
CA GLU A 647 32.07 5.31 -9.11
C GLU A 647 32.39 4.12 -8.19
N ARG A 648 31.40 3.26 -7.93
CA ARG A 648 31.48 2.12 -7.01
C ARG A 648 31.98 0.85 -7.71
N SER A 649 31.33 0.45 -8.80
CA SER A 649 31.63 -0.84 -9.47
C SER A 649 32.68 -0.78 -10.57
N ARG A 650 33.03 0.42 -11.06
CA ARG A 650 34.15 0.68 -11.99
C ARG A 650 34.16 -0.27 -13.20
N ALA A 651 34.98 -1.32 -13.17
CA ALA A 651 35.12 -2.31 -14.25
C ALA A 651 33.91 -3.26 -14.41
N PHE A 652 33.07 -3.37 -13.37
CA PHE A 652 31.84 -4.17 -13.38
C PHE A 652 30.57 -3.33 -13.55
N TYR A 653 30.72 -2.02 -13.81
CA TYR A 653 29.59 -1.11 -13.96
C TYR A 653 28.58 -1.55 -15.03
N CYS A 654 27.31 -1.53 -14.66
CA CYS A 654 26.18 -1.79 -15.51
C CYS A 654 25.47 -0.46 -15.85
N ASP A 655 25.72 0.09 -17.05
CA ASP A 655 24.91 1.19 -17.58
C ASP A 655 23.48 0.68 -17.81
N LYS A 656 22.58 1.06 -16.89
CA LYS A 656 21.17 0.63 -16.92
C LYS A 656 20.51 0.98 -18.23
N ALA A 657 20.81 2.16 -18.80
CA ALA A 657 20.15 2.64 -20.01
C ALA A 657 20.59 1.86 -21.27
N ILE A 658 21.82 1.36 -21.29
CA ILE A 658 22.31 0.44 -22.35
C ILE A 658 21.71 -0.96 -22.17
N HIS A 659 21.61 -1.47 -20.94
CA HIS A 659 21.06 -2.81 -20.72
C HIS A 659 19.53 -2.86 -20.89
N SER A 660 18.81 -1.82 -20.47
CA SER A 660 17.36 -1.69 -20.69
C SER A 660 16.99 -1.62 -22.17
N GLU A 661 17.86 -1.08 -23.05
CA GLU A 661 17.69 -1.18 -24.51
C GLU A 661 17.69 -2.65 -24.99
N LEU A 662 18.63 -3.47 -24.51
CA LEU A 662 18.66 -4.91 -24.79
C LEU A 662 17.40 -5.60 -24.25
N LEU A 663 16.97 -5.28 -23.03
CA LEU A 663 15.76 -5.86 -22.44
C LEU A 663 14.50 -5.49 -23.22
N ALA A 664 14.36 -4.24 -23.67
CA ALA A 664 13.27 -3.80 -24.52
C ALA A 664 13.23 -4.57 -25.85
N VAL A 665 14.39 -4.72 -26.52
CA VAL A 665 14.51 -5.51 -27.76
C VAL A 665 14.10 -6.98 -27.53
N GLN A 666 14.51 -7.60 -26.44
CA GLN A 666 14.14 -8.99 -26.15
C GLN A 666 12.66 -9.12 -25.76
N CYS A 667 12.07 -8.14 -25.04
CA CYS A 667 10.63 -8.12 -24.79
C CYS A 667 9.82 -8.07 -26.10
N PHE A 668 10.21 -7.21 -27.05
CA PHE A 668 9.59 -7.18 -28.38
C PHE A 668 9.75 -8.50 -29.14
N ARG A 669 10.91 -9.17 -29.04
CA ARG A 669 11.14 -10.49 -29.67
C ARG A 669 10.28 -11.59 -29.06
N VAL A 670 10.16 -11.65 -27.72
CA VAL A 670 9.29 -12.60 -27.01
C VAL A 670 7.83 -12.38 -27.41
N MET A 671 7.37 -11.12 -27.41
CA MET A 671 6.02 -10.78 -27.88
C MET A 671 5.81 -11.20 -29.34
N LYS A 672 6.75 -10.89 -30.24
CA LYS A 672 6.69 -11.29 -31.66
C LYS A 672 6.66 -12.80 -31.89
N ALA A 673 7.33 -13.59 -31.03
CA ALA A 673 7.40 -15.04 -31.16
C ALA A 673 6.17 -15.76 -30.59
N GLN A 674 5.58 -15.26 -29.50
CA GLN A 674 4.55 -16.00 -28.75
C GLN A 674 3.12 -15.42 -28.88
N LEU A 675 2.96 -14.12 -29.13
CA LEU A 675 1.64 -13.51 -29.31
C LEU A 675 0.95 -14.04 -30.56
N ARG A 676 -0.28 -14.52 -30.40
CA ARG A 676 -1.11 -15.07 -31.47
C ARG A 676 -2.58 -14.82 -31.18
N PHE A 677 -3.40 -14.81 -32.24
CA PHE A 677 -4.85 -14.74 -32.13
C PHE A 677 -5.41 -15.92 -31.33
N ASN A 678 -6.35 -15.65 -30.42
CA ASN A 678 -7.05 -16.65 -29.62
C ASN A 678 -6.10 -17.58 -28.83
N ILE A 679 -5.12 -17.00 -28.14
CA ILE A 679 -4.00 -17.68 -27.48
C ILE A 679 -4.46 -18.74 -26.46
N CYS A 680 -5.61 -18.53 -25.81
CA CYS A 680 -6.21 -19.46 -24.85
C CYS A 680 -7.36 -20.33 -25.42
N SER A 681 -7.56 -20.31 -26.74
CA SER A 681 -8.63 -21.06 -27.43
C SER A 681 -10.02 -20.85 -26.80
N ILE A 682 -10.42 -19.58 -26.68
CA ILE A 682 -11.73 -19.15 -26.22
C ILE A 682 -12.79 -19.71 -27.21
N PRO A 683 -13.76 -20.52 -26.75
CA PRO A 683 -14.69 -21.22 -27.64
C PRO A 683 -15.93 -20.39 -28.02
N SER A 684 -16.25 -19.35 -27.25
CA SER A 684 -17.47 -18.54 -27.43
C SER A 684 -17.21 -17.08 -27.07
N SER A 685 -17.76 -16.17 -27.87
CA SER A 685 -17.79 -14.73 -27.58
C SER A 685 -18.96 -14.33 -26.68
N PHE A 686 -19.97 -15.19 -26.51
CA PHE A 686 -21.21 -14.88 -25.78
C PHE A 686 -21.09 -15.02 -24.25
N MET A 687 -19.99 -15.58 -23.77
CA MET A 687 -19.74 -15.81 -22.34
C MET A 687 -18.66 -14.84 -21.86
N SER A 688 -18.85 -14.24 -20.69
CA SER A 688 -17.80 -13.45 -20.05
C SER A 688 -16.63 -14.36 -19.67
N ASN A 689 -15.41 -13.83 -19.66
CA ASN A 689 -14.18 -14.56 -19.32
C ASN A 689 -14.32 -15.40 -18.03
N ASP A 690 -15.04 -14.88 -17.04
CA ASP A 690 -15.22 -15.48 -15.71
C ASP A 690 -16.18 -16.69 -15.71
N GLN A 691 -17.01 -16.83 -16.75
CA GLN A 691 -17.95 -17.94 -16.93
C GLN A 691 -17.35 -19.07 -17.77
N ILE A 692 -16.16 -18.88 -18.38
CA ILE A 692 -15.54 -19.87 -19.25
C ILE A 692 -14.88 -20.96 -18.41
N PRO A 693 -15.30 -22.24 -18.51
CA PRO A 693 -14.71 -23.33 -17.74
C PRO A 693 -13.21 -23.48 -18.00
N GLU A 694 -12.45 -23.75 -16.94
CA GLU A 694 -11.00 -24.03 -16.98
C GLU A 694 -10.13 -22.93 -17.63
N LEU A 695 -10.66 -21.71 -17.81
CA LEU A 695 -9.92 -20.63 -18.46
C LEU A 695 -8.62 -20.29 -17.70
N GLY A 696 -8.63 -20.32 -16.36
CA GLY A 696 -7.43 -20.11 -15.54
C GLY A 696 -6.31 -21.11 -15.82
N GLY A 697 -6.65 -22.40 -16.02
CA GLY A 697 -5.70 -23.43 -16.42
C GLY A 697 -5.12 -23.13 -17.80
N ARG A 698 -5.99 -22.87 -18.79
CA ARG A 698 -5.57 -22.53 -20.15
C ARG A 698 -4.72 -21.25 -20.24
N ILE A 699 -5.00 -20.26 -19.41
CA ILE A 699 -4.17 -19.04 -19.27
C ILE A 699 -2.77 -19.40 -18.77
N ASN A 700 -2.65 -20.27 -17.77
CA ASN A 700 -1.34 -20.67 -17.24
C ASN A 700 -0.54 -21.57 -18.18
N THR A 701 -1.21 -22.38 -19.01
CA THR A 701 -0.54 -23.21 -20.04
C THR A 701 -0.14 -22.41 -21.28
N ASN A 702 -0.96 -21.46 -21.74
CA ASN A 702 -0.73 -20.78 -23.03
C ASN A 702 -0.02 -19.42 -22.92
N ILE A 703 -0.05 -18.78 -21.75
CA ILE A 703 0.61 -17.49 -21.50
C ILE A 703 1.76 -17.74 -20.52
N SER A 704 2.96 -17.89 -21.07
CA SER A 704 4.17 -18.19 -20.29
C SER A 704 4.58 -17.04 -19.37
N LYS A 705 5.48 -17.32 -18.42
CA LYS A 705 6.01 -16.32 -17.48
C LYS A 705 6.80 -15.23 -18.22
N GLU A 706 7.63 -15.64 -19.18
CA GLU A 706 8.44 -14.74 -20.04
C GLU A 706 7.55 -13.80 -20.86
N LEU A 707 6.49 -14.34 -21.50
CA LEU A 707 5.56 -13.54 -22.28
C LEU A 707 4.82 -12.54 -21.41
N PHE A 708 4.37 -12.96 -20.22
CA PHE A 708 3.65 -12.06 -19.33
C PHE A 708 4.55 -10.96 -18.76
N TYR A 709 5.81 -11.27 -18.42
CA TYR A 709 6.82 -10.26 -18.08
C TYR A 709 7.02 -9.27 -19.23
N ALA A 710 7.26 -9.76 -20.45
CA ALA A 710 7.43 -8.92 -21.63
C ALA A 710 6.22 -8.01 -21.89
N CYS A 711 5.00 -8.54 -21.82
CA CYS A 711 3.76 -7.77 -21.98
C CYS A 711 3.57 -6.67 -20.93
N ARG A 712 4.08 -6.85 -19.71
CA ARG A 712 3.99 -5.89 -18.60
C ARG A 712 5.05 -4.79 -18.67
N PHE A 713 6.32 -5.14 -18.87
CA PHE A 713 7.45 -4.25 -18.61
C PHE A 713 8.19 -3.73 -19.84
N TRP A 714 7.79 -4.11 -21.07
CA TRP A 714 8.49 -3.66 -22.28
C TRP A 714 8.60 -2.14 -22.40
N VAL A 715 7.59 -1.38 -21.92
CA VAL A 715 7.62 0.09 -21.96
C VAL A 715 8.51 0.68 -20.87
N ASP A 716 8.64 0.03 -19.72
CA ASP A 716 9.52 0.49 -18.64
C ASP A 716 10.98 0.39 -19.09
N HIS A 717 11.37 -0.75 -19.68
CA HIS A 717 12.69 -0.92 -20.32
C HIS A 717 12.92 0.06 -21.48
N LEU A 718 11.90 0.29 -22.32
CA LEU A 718 11.94 1.26 -23.42
C LEU A 718 12.15 2.71 -22.94
N SER A 719 11.50 3.08 -21.83
CA SER A 719 11.55 4.44 -21.28
C SER A 719 12.91 4.78 -20.66
N GLU A 720 13.66 3.75 -20.24
CA GLU A 720 15.03 3.89 -19.71
C GLU A 720 16.12 3.79 -20.79
N ALA A 721 15.77 3.39 -22.02
CA ALA A 721 16.73 3.04 -23.07
C ALA A 721 17.48 4.26 -23.65
N LYS A 722 18.78 4.07 -23.93
CA LYS A 722 19.69 5.13 -24.41
C LYS A 722 19.65 5.35 -25.93
N SER A 723 19.69 4.30 -26.74
CA SER A 723 19.57 4.39 -28.20
C SER A 723 18.16 4.01 -28.66
N GLN A 724 17.61 4.80 -29.57
CA GLN A 724 16.16 4.87 -29.81
C GLN A 724 15.77 4.44 -31.23
N GLY A 725 16.69 4.50 -32.21
CA GLY A 725 16.41 4.24 -33.63
C GLY A 725 15.88 2.83 -33.93
N ALA A 726 16.52 1.79 -33.39
CA ALA A 726 16.05 0.41 -33.56
C ALA A 726 14.74 0.14 -32.79
N LEU A 727 14.54 0.82 -31.66
CA LEU A 727 13.35 0.69 -30.83
C LEU A 727 12.11 1.30 -31.49
N PHE A 728 12.25 2.40 -32.25
CA PHE A 728 11.14 2.95 -33.05
C PHE A 728 10.58 1.95 -34.06
N LEU A 729 11.44 1.21 -34.76
CA LEU A 729 11.03 0.18 -35.72
C LEU A 729 10.27 -0.96 -35.05
N LEU A 730 10.77 -1.42 -33.88
CA LEU A 730 10.10 -2.46 -33.09
C LEU A 730 8.77 -1.99 -32.50
N ALA A 731 8.69 -0.75 -32.02
CA ALA A 731 7.44 -0.15 -31.53
C ALA A 731 6.41 0.00 -32.66
N ASN A 732 6.83 0.45 -33.85
CA ASN A 732 5.96 0.54 -35.03
C ASN A 732 5.46 -0.86 -35.45
N GLU A 733 6.35 -1.86 -35.50
CA GLU A 733 5.96 -3.24 -35.82
C GLU A 733 4.97 -3.80 -34.80
N PHE A 734 5.23 -3.60 -33.50
CA PHE A 734 4.36 -4.02 -32.41
C PHE A 734 2.97 -3.39 -32.53
N LEU A 735 2.88 -2.06 -32.64
CA LEU A 735 1.61 -1.36 -32.80
C LEU A 735 0.86 -1.81 -34.06
N SER A 736 1.59 -2.03 -35.17
CA SER A 736 1.04 -2.40 -36.46
C SER A 736 0.65 -3.87 -36.61
N GLN A 737 1.18 -4.79 -35.80
CA GLN A 737 0.98 -6.23 -35.99
C GLN A 737 0.55 -7.02 -34.76
N GLN A 738 0.90 -6.57 -33.55
CA GLN A 738 0.78 -7.37 -32.32
C GLN A 738 -0.13 -6.74 -31.25
N LEU A 739 -0.47 -5.46 -31.35
CA LEU A 739 -1.24 -4.73 -30.33
C LEU A 739 -2.52 -5.47 -29.89
N LEU A 740 -3.32 -5.99 -30.82
CA LEU A 740 -4.55 -6.69 -30.46
C LEU A 740 -4.30 -8.02 -29.73
N PHE A 741 -3.25 -8.75 -30.09
CA PHE A 741 -2.85 -9.99 -29.42
C PHE A 741 -2.27 -9.71 -28.03
N TRP A 742 -1.54 -8.60 -27.87
CA TRP A 742 -1.09 -8.11 -26.58
C TRP A 742 -2.27 -7.67 -25.69
N MET A 743 -3.25 -6.93 -26.24
CA MET A 743 -4.49 -6.60 -25.53
C MET A 743 -5.25 -7.85 -25.09
N GLU A 744 -5.25 -8.91 -25.89
CA GLU A 744 -5.86 -10.19 -25.51
C GLU A 744 -5.18 -10.81 -24.29
N VAL A 745 -3.83 -10.85 -24.24
CA VAL A 745 -3.08 -11.31 -23.05
C VAL A 745 -3.37 -10.44 -21.83
N MET A 746 -3.36 -9.11 -22.00
CA MET A 746 -3.63 -8.15 -20.92
C MET A 746 -5.09 -8.24 -20.42
N SER A 747 -6.05 -8.54 -21.31
CA SER A 747 -7.46 -8.75 -20.97
C SER A 747 -7.66 -10.04 -20.18
N LEU A 748 -7.05 -11.14 -20.62
CA LEU A 748 -7.14 -12.44 -19.95
C LEU A 748 -6.47 -12.46 -18.57
N LYS A 749 -5.34 -11.77 -18.42
CA LYS A 749 -4.67 -11.58 -17.11
C LYS A 749 -5.30 -10.46 -16.26
N ARG A 750 -6.40 -9.83 -16.72
CA ARG A 750 -7.14 -8.73 -16.06
C ARG A 750 -6.29 -7.47 -15.78
N CYS A 751 -5.29 -7.19 -16.62
CA CYS A 751 -4.34 -6.07 -16.50
C CYS A 751 -4.63 -4.89 -17.45
N MET A 752 -5.88 -4.70 -17.92
CA MET A 752 -6.19 -3.67 -18.92
C MET A 752 -5.93 -2.23 -18.48
N ALA A 753 -6.01 -1.91 -17.18
CA ALA A 753 -5.61 -0.60 -16.67
C ALA A 753 -4.10 -0.35 -16.89
N LEU A 754 -3.25 -1.33 -16.56
CA LEU A 754 -1.81 -1.28 -16.83
C LEU A 754 -1.53 -1.20 -18.34
N ALA A 755 -2.33 -1.85 -19.19
CA ALA A 755 -2.21 -1.72 -20.64
C ALA A 755 -2.45 -0.27 -21.12
N ALA A 756 -3.48 0.42 -20.59
CA ALA A 756 -3.72 1.83 -20.90
C ALA A 756 -2.54 2.72 -20.44
N THR A 757 -2.04 2.52 -19.22
CA THR A 757 -0.86 3.23 -18.69
C THR A 757 0.39 2.97 -19.55
N ASN A 758 0.61 1.73 -19.99
CA ASN A 758 1.77 1.37 -20.82
C ASN A 758 1.75 2.07 -22.18
N ILE A 759 0.62 2.14 -22.87
CA ILE A 759 0.54 2.89 -24.14
C ILE A 759 0.63 4.40 -23.89
N THR A 760 0.16 4.92 -22.75
CA THR A 760 0.38 6.32 -22.36
C THR A 760 1.87 6.62 -22.13
N LYS A 761 2.60 5.76 -21.41
CA LYS A 761 4.06 5.84 -21.25
C LYS A 761 4.78 5.82 -22.61
N LEU A 762 4.37 4.95 -23.54
CA LEU A 762 4.88 4.93 -24.92
C LEU A 762 4.67 6.27 -25.63
N CYS A 763 3.47 6.85 -25.54
CA CYS A 763 3.20 8.19 -26.11
C CYS A 763 4.10 9.26 -25.47
N THR A 764 4.30 9.24 -24.15
CA THR A 764 5.19 10.16 -23.45
C THR A 764 6.64 10.02 -23.90
N TRP A 765 7.14 8.79 -24.03
CA TRP A 765 8.49 8.50 -24.56
C TRP A 765 8.66 9.02 -25.99
N LEU A 766 7.73 8.71 -26.91
CA LEU A 766 7.75 9.25 -28.28
C LEU A 766 7.67 10.79 -28.31
N ASN A 767 6.91 11.40 -27.38
CA ASN A 767 6.81 12.86 -27.28
C ASN A 767 8.10 13.52 -26.75
N GLN A 768 8.82 12.87 -25.83
CA GLN A 768 10.09 13.40 -25.29
C GLN A 768 11.21 13.39 -26.35
N VAL A 769 11.17 12.43 -27.29
CA VAL A 769 12.18 12.27 -28.36
C VAL A 769 11.79 13.04 -29.65
N HIS A 770 11.16 14.20 -29.50
CA HIS A 770 10.55 14.98 -30.60
C HIS A 770 11.51 15.49 -31.71
N ALA A 771 12.81 15.22 -31.62
CA ALA A 771 13.78 15.55 -32.67
C ALA A 771 13.80 14.51 -33.82
N ASP A 772 13.63 13.22 -33.50
CA ASP A 772 13.80 12.09 -34.45
C ASP A 772 12.54 11.20 -34.58
N ALA A 773 11.49 11.45 -33.80
CA ALA A 773 10.28 10.63 -33.81
C ALA A 773 9.43 10.85 -35.08
N ASP A 774 9.15 9.76 -35.81
CA ASP A 774 8.26 9.77 -36.97
C ASP A 774 6.85 10.24 -36.58
N THR A 775 6.33 11.22 -37.32
CA THR A 775 4.99 11.78 -37.11
C THR A 775 3.90 10.72 -37.32
N GLU A 776 4.13 9.75 -38.21
CA GLU A 776 3.20 8.63 -38.42
C GLU A 776 3.16 7.70 -37.19
N LEU A 777 4.31 7.42 -36.57
CA LEU A 777 4.40 6.57 -35.38
C LEU A 777 3.75 7.23 -34.16
N LEU A 778 3.91 8.55 -34.00
CA LEU A 778 3.22 9.34 -32.97
C LEU A 778 1.69 9.28 -33.14
N ALA A 779 1.20 9.45 -34.38
CA ALA A 779 -0.23 9.32 -34.68
C ALA A 779 -0.74 7.90 -34.41
N LEU A 780 0.03 6.87 -34.81
CA LEU A 780 -0.28 5.46 -34.58
C LEU A 780 -0.37 5.12 -33.08
N ALA A 781 0.58 5.61 -32.27
CA ALA A 781 0.58 5.41 -30.82
C ALA A 781 -0.59 6.14 -30.14
N SER A 782 -0.94 7.34 -30.60
CA SER A 782 -2.09 8.09 -30.06
C SER A 782 -3.43 7.38 -30.36
N ASP A 783 -3.61 6.85 -31.57
CA ASP A 783 -4.79 6.03 -31.93
C ASP A 783 -4.81 4.69 -31.16
N ALA A 784 -3.66 4.05 -30.99
CA ALA A 784 -3.53 2.85 -30.14
C ALA A 784 -3.93 3.15 -28.68
N ARG A 785 -3.48 4.28 -28.10
CA ARG A 785 -3.85 4.73 -26.75
C ARG A 785 -5.36 4.89 -26.63
N ARG A 786 -5.98 5.55 -27.61
CA ARG A 786 -7.44 5.72 -27.69
C ARG A 786 -8.16 4.38 -27.77
N PHE A 787 -7.71 3.48 -28.64
CA PHE A 787 -8.33 2.17 -28.85
C PHE A 787 -8.26 1.30 -27.58
N VAL A 788 -7.08 1.21 -26.95
CA VAL A 788 -6.86 0.47 -25.71
C VAL A 788 -7.70 1.03 -24.57
N THR A 789 -7.70 2.36 -24.39
CA THR A 789 -8.49 3.03 -23.34
C THR A 789 -9.99 2.78 -23.52
N ARG A 790 -10.51 2.94 -24.74
CA ARG A 790 -11.94 2.75 -25.06
C ARG A 790 -12.40 1.29 -24.92
N TYR A 791 -11.52 0.32 -25.13
CA TYR A 791 -11.81 -1.08 -24.81
C TYR A 791 -11.79 -1.32 -23.29
N ALA A 792 -10.76 -0.82 -22.59
CA ALA A 792 -10.59 -1.00 -21.14
C ALA A 792 -11.71 -0.34 -20.32
N SER A 793 -12.27 0.78 -20.79
CA SER A 793 -13.36 1.54 -20.15
C SER A 793 -14.76 0.97 -20.41
N SER A 794 -14.88 -0.04 -21.27
CA SER A 794 -16.16 -0.57 -21.74
C SER A 794 -16.51 -1.90 -21.07
N SER A 795 -17.82 -2.17 -20.90
CA SER A 795 -18.33 -3.44 -20.39
C SER A 795 -17.92 -4.66 -21.23
N ILE A 796 -17.51 -4.45 -22.49
CA ILE A 796 -16.95 -5.52 -23.34
C ILE A 796 -15.57 -6.01 -22.89
N ALA A 797 -14.88 -5.29 -21.98
CA ALA A 797 -13.58 -5.71 -21.44
C ALA A 797 -13.63 -7.06 -20.71
N SER A 798 -14.80 -7.45 -20.21
CA SER A 798 -15.09 -8.76 -19.61
C SER A 798 -15.20 -9.90 -20.64
N TYR A 799 -15.10 -9.61 -21.94
CA TYR A 799 -15.30 -10.57 -23.05
C TYR A 799 -14.16 -10.41 -24.06
N THR A 800 -13.03 -11.08 -23.85
CA THR A 800 -11.82 -10.88 -24.67
C THR A 800 -12.01 -10.98 -26.20
N PRO A 801 -12.87 -11.87 -26.76
CA PRO A 801 -13.15 -11.88 -28.21
C PRO A 801 -13.70 -10.56 -28.78
N HIS A 802 -14.31 -9.71 -27.95
CA HIS A 802 -14.88 -8.44 -28.39
C HIS A 802 -13.84 -7.36 -28.73
N ILE A 803 -12.55 -7.58 -28.45
CA ILE A 803 -11.44 -6.82 -29.06
C ILE A 803 -11.58 -6.84 -30.60
N TYR A 804 -11.82 -8.03 -31.16
CA TYR A 804 -11.89 -8.27 -32.60
C TYR A 804 -13.31 -8.12 -33.15
N LEU A 805 -14.33 -8.58 -32.40
CA LEU A 805 -15.71 -8.64 -32.88
C LEU A 805 -16.47 -7.32 -32.75
N SER A 806 -16.09 -6.44 -31.82
CA SER A 806 -16.82 -5.20 -31.54
C SER A 806 -15.93 -3.96 -31.52
N ALA A 807 -14.84 -3.94 -30.74
CA ALA A 807 -13.99 -2.76 -30.64
C ALA A 807 -13.34 -2.41 -32.00
N LEU A 808 -12.83 -3.40 -32.73
CA LEU A 808 -12.19 -3.19 -34.03
C LEU A 808 -13.18 -2.75 -35.15
N PRO A 809 -14.38 -3.33 -35.34
CA PRO A 809 -15.33 -2.83 -36.34
C PRO A 809 -15.99 -1.49 -36.00
N LEU A 810 -16.13 -1.15 -34.71
CA LEU A 810 -16.78 0.07 -34.21
C LEU A 810 -15.79 1.20 -33.88
N SER A 811 -14.53 1.05 -34.26
CA SER A 811 -13.55 2.15 -34.25
C SER A 811 -13.84 3.13 -35.41
N PRO A 812 -13.41 4.40 -35.32
CA PRO A 812 -13.62 5.39 -36.37
C PRO A 812 -13.05 4.97 -37.72
N SER A 813 -13.62 5.47 -38.81
CA SER A 813 -13.18 5.20 -40.19
C SER A 813 -11.73 5.65 -40.45
N SER A 814 -11.32 6.74 -39.81
CA SER A 814 -9.98 7.34 -39.80
C SER A 814 -8.97 6.66 -38.86
N SER A 815 -9.38 5.68 -38.05
CA SER A 815 -8.46 4.97 -37.14
C SER A 815 -7.44 4.14 -37.92
N SER A 816 -6.16 4.41 -37.67
CA SER A 816 -5.02 3.62 -38.16
C SER A 816 -5.03 2.18 -37.64
N MET A 817 -5.56 1.95 -36.42
CA MET A 817 -5.82 0.60 -35.92
C MET A 817 -6.86 -0.13 -36.78
N ARG A 818 -7.96 0.55 -37.14
CA ARG A 818 -9.00 -0.02 -38.02
C ARG A 818 -8.42 -0.43 -39.37
N SER A 819 -7.71 0.48 -40.03
CA SER A 819 -7.18 0.23 -41.38
C SER A 819 -6.11 -0.88 -41.42
N ARG A 820 -5.27 -1.02 -40.38
CA ARG A 820 -4.21 -2.05 -40.32
C ARG A 820 -4.67 -3.44 -39.89
N TYR A 821 -5.68 -3.53 -39.02
CA TYR A 821 -6.14 -4.82 -38.47
C TYR A 821 -7.44 -5.35 -39.09
N LEU A 822 -8.42 -4.50 -39.42
CA LEU A 822 -9.72 -4.96 -39.92
C LEU A 822 -9.61 -5.86 -41.18
N PRO A 823 -8.72 -5.60 -42.16
CA PRO A 823 -8.56 -6.47 -43.34
C PRO A 823 -8.05 -7.89 -43.03
N ARG A 824 -7.48 -8.14 -41.84
CA ARG A 824 -6.91 -9.43 -41.45
C ARG A 824 -7.98 -10.43 -40.98
N PHE A 825 -9.18 -9.95 -40.66
CA PHE A 825 -10.26 -10.76 -40.11
C PHE A 825 -11.43 -10.84 -41.11
N LYS A 826 -12.03 -12.04 -41.22
CA LYS A 826 -13.16 -12.31 -42.12
C LYS A 826 -14.45 -12.51 -41.32
N GLY A 827 -15.59 -12.23 -41.94
CA GLY A 827 -16.92 -12.41 -41.30
C GLY A 827 -17.27 -11.35 -40.25
N LEU A 828 -16.47 -10.29 -40.09
CA LEU A 828 -16.79 -9.19 -39.16
C LEU A 828 -17.93 -8.31 -39.69
N ILE A 829 -18.67 -7.72 -38.75
CA ILE A 829 -19.75 -6.78 -39.02
C ILE A 829 -19.19 -5.56 -39.77
N LYS A 830 -19.77 -5.23 -40.93
CA LYS A 830 -19.46 -3.98 -41.65
C LYS A 830 -20.40 -2.88 -41.16
N VAL A 831 -19.83 -1.85 -40.53
CA VAL A 831 -20.58 -0.69 -40.03
C VAL A 831 -20.05 0.58 -40.70
N SER A 832 -20.98 1.40 -41.19
CA SER A 832 -20.75 2.66 -41.90
C SER A 832 -21.79 3.71 -41.50
N GLY A 833 -21.48 4.99 -41.74
CA GLY A 833 -22.40 6.12 -41.52
C GLY A 833 -21.81 7.22 -40.64
N VAL A 834 -22.37 8.42 -40.74
CA VAL A 834 -21.85 9.70 -40.20
C VAL A 834 -21.55 9.67 -38.68
N ILE A 835 -22.20 8.78 -37.93
CA ILE A 835 -21.95 8.61 -36.49
C ILE A 835 -20.56 7.99 -36.22
N LEU A 836 -20.06 7.10 -37.11
CA LEU A 836 -18.72 6.52 -37.01
C LEU A 836 -17.62 7.51 -37.36
N ASP A 837 -17.90 8.46 -38.25
CA ASP A 837 -16.95 9.52 -38.61
C ASP A 837 -16.90 10.59 -37.49
N LYS A 838 -18.04 10.85 -36.83
CA LYS A 838 -18.12 11.69 -35.61
C LYS A 838 -17.64 11.00 -34.34
N LEU A 839 -17.43 9.68 -34.34
CA LEU A 839 -16.93 8.94 -33.18
C LEU A 839 -15.50 9.35 -32.79
N GLU A 840 -14.79 10.09 -33.66
CA GLU A 840 -13.52 10.71 -33.31
C GLU A 840 -13.63 11.87 -32.31
N THR A 841 -14.75 12.59 -32.26
CA THR A 841 -14.99 13.66 -31.28
C THR A 841 -15.80 13.20 -30.07
N ALA A 842 -16.23 11.94 -30.05
CA ALA A 842 -16.88 11.34 -28.89
C ALA A 842 -15.92 11.15 -27.72
N ALA A 843 -16.45 11.27 -26.50
CA ALA A 843 -15.71 11.07 -25.26
C ALA A 843 -15.07 9.67 -25.19
N LEU A 844 -13.85 9.59 -24.65
CA LEU A 844 -13.06 8.35 -24.54
C LEU A 844 -13.73 7.31 -23.63
N ALA A 845 -14.47 7.79 -22.64
CA ALA A 845 -15.36 7.04 -21.76
C ALA A 845 -16.58 7.93 -21.45
N THR A 846 -17.66 7.34 -20.93
CA THR A 846 -18.83 8.07 -20.45
C THR A 846 -19.34 7.36 -19.22
N TRP A 847 -19.45 8.11 -18.12
CA TRP A 847 -19.90 7.61 -16.82
C TRP A 847 -21.22 8.30 -16.47
N GLU A 848 -22.27 7.51 -16.27
CA GLU A 848 -23.55 8.05 -15.79
C GLU A 848 -23.45 8.34 -14.29
N LEU A 849 -23.62 9.62 -13.93
CA LEU A 849 -23.55 10.12 -12.57
C LEU A 849 -24.90 10.68 -12.17
N THR A 850 -25.37 10.35 -10.96
CA THR A 850 -26.71 10.68 -10.48
C THR A 850 -26.88 12.11 -9.97
N SER A 851 -25.81 12.93 -9.96
CA SER A 851 -25.77 14.28 -9.39
C SER A 851 -24.98 15.25 -10.28
N SER A 852 -25.18 16.56 -10.08
CA SER A 852 -24.37 17.57 -10.75
C SER A 852 -22.96 17.58 -10.16
N ILE A 853 -21.96 17.35 -11.02
CA ILE A 853 -20.56 17.28 -10.62
C ILE A 853 -19.75 18.53 -10.99
N ARG A 854 -18.65 18.74 -10.29
CA ARG A 854 -17.46 19.49 -10.73
C ARG A 854 -16.35 18.48 -10.97
N ALA A 855 -15.50 18.73 -11.95
CA ALA A 855 -14.43 17.82 -12.33
C ALA A 855 -13.10 18.57 -12.49
N ALA A 856 -12.01 17.95 -12.04
CA ALA A 856 -10.64 18.36 -12.34
C ALA A 856 -9.79 17.12 -12.65
N PHE A 857 -8.92 17.19 -13.65
CA PHE A 857 -7.95 16.13 -13.94
C PHE A 857 -6.66 16.34 -13.16
N SER A 858 -5.94 15.25 -12.85
CA SER A 858 -4.54 15.36 -12.44
C SER A 858 -3.66 15.83 -13.60
N PRO A 859 -2.49 16.45 -13.34
CA PRO A 859 -1.59 16.93 -14.39
C PRO A 859 -1.14 15.84 -15.39
N GLY A 860 -0.96 14.60 -14.93
CA GLY A 860 -0.66 13.44 -15.78
C GLY A 860 -1.86 12.89 -16.57
N GLY A 861 -3.09 13.25 -16.18
CA GLY A 861 -4.32 12.77 -16.80
C GLY A 861 -4.77 11.38 -16.37
N ASP A 862 -4.04 10.69 -15.48
CA ASP A 862 -4.37 9.34 -14.99
C ASP A 862 -5.58 9.31 -14.03
N CYS A 863 -5.90 10.44 -13.40
CA CYS A 863 -6.91 10.57 -12.37
C CYS A 863 -7.89 11.72 -12.67
N VAL A 864 -9.15 11.55 -12.29
CA VAL A 864 -10.17 12.60 -12.30
C VAL A 864 -10.78 12.74 -10.90
N VAL A 865 -10.83 13.97 -10.40
CA VAL A 865 -11.43 14.34 -9.11
C VAL A 865 -12.81 14.91 -9.38
N LEU A 866 -13.84 14.31 -8.78
CA LEU A 866 -15.24 14.71 -8.93
C LEU A 866 -15.81 15.20 -7.59
N GLY A 867 -16.49 16.34 -7.58
CA GLY A 867 -17.18 16.90 -6.42
C GLY A 867 -18.67 17.11 -6.69
N ASP A 868 -19.55 16.73 -5.76
CA ASP A 868 -21.00 16.71 -5.97
C ASP A 868 -21.80 17.81 -5.21
N ASP A 869 -23.11 17.81 -5.44
CA ASP A 869 -24.09 18.70 -4.80
C ASP A 869 -24.33 18.44 -3.31
N LYS A 870 -23.92 17.26 -2.82
CA LYS A 870 -23.92 16.89 -1.40
C LYS A 870 -22.59 17.19 -0.71
N GLY A 871 -21.62 17.82 -1.37
CA GLY A 871 -20.33 18.13 -0.75
C GLY A 871 -19.41 16.92 -0.62
N ILE A 872 -19.65 15.85 -1.38
CA ILE A 872 -18.82 14.66 -1.45
C ILE A 872 -17.77 14.86 -2.56
N ILE A 873 -16.54 14.47 -2.30
CA ILE A 873 -15.47 14.38 -3.30
C ILE A 873 -15.14 12.91 -3.52
N SER A 874 -14.85 12.53 -4.76
CA SER A 874 -14.33 11.21 -5.11
C SER A 874 -13.19 11.34 -6.12
N VAL A 875 -12.22 10.43 -6.07
CA VAL A 875 -11.11 10.38 -7.04
C VAL A 875 -11.20 9.07 -7.80
N GLN A 876 -11.25 9.15 -9.12
CA GLN A 876 -11.44 8.01 -10.01
C GLN A 876 -10.27 7.91 -10.98
N ASN A 877 -9.98 6.69 -11.44
CA ASN A 877 -9.06 6.46 -12.54
C ASN A 877 -9.69 6.99 -13.83
N ALA A 878 -8.96 7.84 -14.57
CA ALA A 878 -9.47 8.49 -15.76
C ALA A 878 -9.71 7.53 -16.95
N HIS A 879 -9.20 6.29 -16.88
CA HIS A 879 -9.34 5.30 -17.94
C HIS A 879 -10.51 4.35 -17.70
N ASP A 880 -10.65 3.76 -16.50
CA ASP A 880 -11.72 2.78 -16.23
C ASP A 880 -12.85 3.30 -15.31
N GLY A 881 -12.72 4.51 -14.76
CA GLY A 881 -13.72 5.13 -13.88
C GLY A 881 -13.82 4.53 -12.49
N LYS A 882 -12.96 3.57 -12.12
CA LYS A 882 -12.98 3.02 -10.75
C LYS A 882 -12.48 4.03 -9.75
N TYR A 883 -13.09 4.04 -8.57
CA TYR A 883 -12.63 4.81 -7.43
C TYR A 883 -11.20 4.40 -7.03
N LEU A 884 -10.27 5.35 -7.13
CA LEU A 884 -8.95 5.29 -6.51
C LEU A 884 -9.06 5.68 -5.03
N VAL A 885 -9.91 6.69 -4.76
CA VAL A 885 -10.33 7.11 -3.43
C VAL A 885 -11.84 6.96 -3.33
N GLN A 886 -12.31 6.30 -2.27
CA GLN A 886 -13.74 6.13 -2.04
C GLN A 886 -14.41 7.50 -1.80
N PRO A 887 -15.66 7.74 -2.25
CA PRO A 887 -16.32 9.02 -2.08
C PRO A 887 -16.38 9.46 -0.61
N PHE A 888 -15.73 10.59 -0.28
CA PHE A 888 -15.62 11.13 1.07
C PHE A 888 -16.33 12.47 1.21
N LYS A 889 -16.91 12.70 2.40
CA LYS A 889 -17.67 13.91 2.72
C LYS A 889 -16.71 15.06 3.03
N ALA A 890 -16.35 15.83 2.00
CA ALA A 890 -15.43 16.96 2.10
C ALA A 890 -16.10 18.21 2.72
N HIS A 891 -17.34 18.49 2.32
CA HIS A 891 -18.06 19.71 2.65
C HIS A 891 -19.48 19.43 3.12
N THR A 892 -20.06 20.34 3.89
CA THR A 892 -21.46 20.21 4.35
C THR A 892 -22.47 20.51 3.24
N ASN A 893 -22.07 21.24 2.20
CA ASN A 893 -22.86 21.71 1.06
C ASN A 893 -22.12 21.48 -0.27
N LEU A 894 -22.78 21.73 -1.42
CA LEU A 894 -22.25 21.62 -2.79
C LEU A 894 -20.79 22.05 -2.93
N VAL A 895 -19.96 21.16 -3.51
CA VAL A 895 -18.63 21.51 -4.01
C VAL A 895 -18.80 22.38 -5.25
N SER A 896 -18.47 23.67 -5.15
CA SER A 896 -18.69 24.63 -6.23
C SER A 896 -17.54 24.64 -7.25
N SER A 897 -16.32 24.34 -6.79
CA SER A 897 -15.08 24.36 -7.57
C SER A 897 -14.05 23.39 -7.00
N LEU A 898 -13.22 22.83 -7.89
CA LEU A 898 -12.10 21.94 -7.58
C LEU A 898 -10.86 22.37 -8.36
N GLY A 899 -9.68 22.11 -7.80
CA GLY A 899 -8.39 22.18 -8.49
C GLY A 899 -7.46 21.09 -7.99
N VAL A 900 -6.52 20.67 -8.83
CA VAL A 900 -5.43 19.73 -8.46
C VAL A 900 -4.10 20.49 -8.53
N SER A 901 -3.18 20.20 -7.61
CA SER A 901 -1.84 20.80 -7.58
C SER A 901 -0.99 20.36 -8.78
N SER A 902 0.06 21.11 -9.10
CA SER A 902 0.94 20.87 -10.26
C SER A 902 1.82 19.62 -10.14
N ASP A 903 2.14 19.20 -8.92
CA ASP A 903 2.75 17.90 -8.60
C ASP A 903 1.75 16.73 -8.64
N GLY A 904 0.46 17.03 -8.75
CA GLY A 904 -0.62 16.05 -8.79
C GLY A 904 -0.95 15.39 -7.46
N THR A 905 -0.48 15.87 -6.31
CA THR A 905 -0.67 15.19 -5.00
C THR A 905 -1.81 15.74 -4.14
N GLN A 906 -2.29 16.97 -4.41
CA GLN A 906 -3.27 17.68 -3.58
C GLN A 906 -4.50 18.13 -4.38
N ILE A 907 -5.65 18.14 -3.71
CA ILE A 907 -6.92 18.68 -4.20
C ILE A 907 -7.24 19.94 -3.39
N VAL A 908 -7.56 21.05 -4.03
CA VAL A 908 -8.26 22.17 -3.38
C VAL A 908 -9.74 22.11 -3.74
N SER A 909 -10.62 22.22 -2.74
CA SER A 909 -12.07 22.28 -2.91
C SER A 909 -12.64 23.56 -2.32
N GLY A 910 -13.56 24.21 -3.04
CA GLY A 910 -14.35 25.33 -2.54
C GLY A 910 -15.83 24.95 -2.49
N SER A 911 -16.56 25.45 -1.48
CA SER A 911 -17.95 25.05 -1.24
C SER A 911 -18.90 26.21 -0.95
N TYR A 912 -20.19 25.92 -1.13
CA TYR A 912 -21.30 26.76 -0.70
C TYR A 912 -21.50 26.80 0.82
N ASP A 913 -20.75 26.00 1.59
CA ASP A 913 -20.63 26.13 3.06
C ASP A 913 -19.67 27.23 3.52
N MET A 914 -19.20 28.08 2.58
CA MET A 914 -18.32 29.23 2.80
C MET A 914 -16.88 28.86 3.18
N THR A 915 -16.52 27.56 3.13
CA THR A 915 -15.17 27.08 3.39
C THR A 915 -14.50 26.57 2.12
N LEU A 916 -13.17 26.61 2.11
CA LEU A 916 -12.35 25.79 1.23
C LEU A 916 -11.52 24.80 2.06
N SER A 917 -10.97 23.77 1.42
CA SER A 917 -10.12 22.76 2.07
C SER A 917 -9.11 22.18 1.09
N ILE A 918 -7.97 21.74 1.61
CA ILE A 918 -6.94 20.99 0.88
C ILE A 918 -7.01 19.53 1.31
N TRP A 919 -7.11 18.62 0.36
CA TRP A 919 -7.15 17.18 0.56
C TRP A 919 -6.00 16.50 -0.16
N ASN A 920 -5.57 15.36 0.34
CA ASN A 920 -4.64 14.49 -0.36
C ASN A 920 -5.41 13.72 -1.44
N ILE A 921 -4.90 13.70 -2.68
CA ILE A 921 -5.59 13.05 -3.81
C ILE A 921 -5.61 11.52 -3.72
N HIS A 922 -4.70 10.93 -2.96
CA HIS A 922 -4.44 9.49 -2.94
C HIS A 922 -5.17 8.78 -1.78
N ASP A 923 -5.38 9.45 -0.64
CA ASP A 923 -6.12 8.90 0.50
C ASP A 923 -7.43 9.63 0.82
N GLY A 924 -7.66 10.83 0.27
CA GLY A 924 -8.83 11.65 0.58
C GLY A 924 -8.79 12.31 1.97
N SER A 925 -7.66 12.26 2.68
CA SER A 925 -7.51 12.92 3.98
C SER A 925 -7.39 14.43 3.84
N LEU A 926 -7.85 15.15 4.86
CA LEU A 926 -7.72 16.60 4.96
C LEU A 926 -6.26 16.95 5.29
N ILE A 927 -5.57 17.64 4.38
CA ILE A 927 -4.23 18.18 4.58
C ILE A 927 -4.30 19.48 5.39
N ALA A 928 -5.17 20.40 4.98
CA ALA A 928 -5.36 21.68 5.64
C ALA A 928 -6.77 22.22 5.39
N GLY A 929 -7.36 22.85 6.41
CA GLY A 929 -8.74 23.33 6.36
C GLY A 929 -9.55 22.91 7.59
N PRO A 930 -10.87 23.19 7.61
CA PRO A 930 -11.56 24.06 6.67
C PRO A 930 -11.15 25.52 6.85
N PHE A 931 -10.69 26.16 5.77
CA PHE A 931 -10.31 27.58 5.79
C PHE A 931 -11.58 28.44 5.91
N LYS A 932 -11.60 29.31 6.91
CA LYS A 932 -12.74 30.20 7.21
C LYS A 932 -12.28 31.64 7.05
N GLY A 933 -13.10 32.47 6.40
CA GLY A 933 -12.79 33.89 6.19
C GLY A 933 -13.61 34.54 5.08
N HIS A 934 -14.11 33.76 4.12
CA HIS A 934 -15.21 34.20 3.27
C HIS A 934 -16.53 34.25 4.06
N THR A 935 -17.37 35.24 3.77
CA THR A 935 -18.65 35.49 4.46
C THR A 935 -19.86 35.01 3.67
N LYS A 936 -19.63 34.50 2.46
CA LYS A 936 -20.62 33.86 1.60
C LYS A 936 -19.99 32.68 0.84
N ARG A 937 -20.77 32.08 -0.05
CA ARG A 937 -20.42 30.92 -0.87
C ARG A 937 -19.14 31.17 -1.67
N ILE A 938 -18.20 30.23 -1.60
CA ILE A 938 -17.06 30.19 -2.51
C ILE A 938 -17.56 29.67 -3.86
N THR A 939 -17.10 30.25 -4.95
CA THR A 939 -17.53 29.92 -6.32
C THR A 939 -16.42 29.33 -7.18
N SER A 940 -15.17 29.63 -6.86
CA SER A 940 -13.99 29.26 -7.63
C SER A 940 -12.78 29.17 -6.71
N VAL A 941 -11.94 28.15 -6.90
CA VAL A 941 -10.65 27.95 -6.23
C VAL A 941 -9.59 27.50 -7.23
N ALA A 942 -8.33 27.89 -7.03
CA ALA A 942 -7.20 27.40 -7.82
C ALA A 942 -5.89 27.41 -6.99
N PHE A 943 -4.99 26.47 -7.28
CA PHE A 943 -3.60 26.50 -6.79
C PHE A 943 -2.75 27.48 -7.61
N SER A 944 -1.70 28.02 -6.99
CA SER A 944 -0.56 28.59 -7.70
C SER A 944 0.25 27.51 -8.42
N PRO A 945 1.07 27.86 -9.45
CA PRO A 945 1.86 26.87 -10.20
C PRO A 945 2.88 26.08 -9.36
N ASP A 946 3.32 26.65 -8.24
CA ASP A 946 4.21 26.03 -7.25
C ASP A 946 3.48 25.33 -6.09
N ALA A 947 2.13 25.31 -6.13
CA ALA A 947 1.23 24.83 -5.07
C ALA A 947 1.41 25.49 -3.67
N ALA A 948 2.24 26.52 -3.52
CA ALA A 948 2.50 27.19 -2.25
C ALA A 948 1.32 28.07 -1.77
N HIS A 949 0.46 28.50 -2.70
CA HIS A 949 -0.66 29.40 -2.46
C HIS A 949 -1.94 28.90 -3.12
N ILE A 950 -3.07 29.35 -2.56
CA ILE A 950 -4.40 29.12 -3.12
C ILE A 950 -5.08 30.46 -3.31
N VAL A 951 -5.82 30.60 -4.40
CA VAL A 951 -6.75 31.72 -4.62
C VAL A 951 -8.19 31.21 -4.58
N SER A 952 -9.10 31.99 -3.99
CA SER A 952 -10.54 31.74 -3.98
C SER A 952 -11.34 32.98 -4.37
N GLY A 953 -12.43 32.79 -5.11
CA GLY A 953 -13.44 33.80 -5.39
C GLY A 953 -14.76 33.48 -4.70
N SER A 954 -15.47 34.50 -4.22
CA SER A 954 -16.68 34.35 -3.40
C SER A 954 -17.82 35.30 -3.80
N ASP A 955 -19.04 34.89 -3.47
CA ASP A 955 -20.26 35.71 -3.55
C ASP A 955 -20.22 36.93 -2.61
N ASP A 956 -19.26 37.02 -1.69
CA ASP A 956 -19.00 38.20 -0.83
C ASP A 956 -18.27 39.35 -1.54
N CYS A 957 -18.06 39.23 -2.87
CA CYS A 957 -17.39 40.22 -3.73
C CYS A 957 -15.87 40.35 -3.50
N THR A 958 -15.25 39.41 -2.77
CA THR A 958 -13.81 39.41 -2.49
C THR A 958 -13.08 38.24 -3.16
N VAL A 959 -11.77 38.40 -3.31
CA VAL A 959 -10.84 37.33 -3.69
C VAL A 959 -9.89 37.06 -2.53
N GLY A 960 -9.85 35.84 -2.02
CA GLY A 960 -8.94 35.42 -0.95
C GLY A 960 -7.67 34.78 -1.51
N ILE A 961 -6.51 35.14 -0.96
CA ILE A 961 -5.24 34.42 -1.14
C ILE A 961 -4.90 33.74 0.19
N TRP A 962 -4.57 32.45 0.13
CA TRP A 962 -4.35 31.58 1.30
C TRP A 962 -2.98 30.90 1.23
N SER A 963 -2.42 30.59 2.39
CA SER A 963 -1.28 29.68 2.53
C SER A 963 -1.76 28.41 3.25
N PRO A 964 -1.32 27.20 2.85
CA PRO A 964 -1.57 25.97 3.60
C PRO A 964 -1.13 26.04 5.07
N GLN A 965 -0.17 26.91 5.40
CA GLN A 965 0.41 27.05 6.74
C GLN A 965 -0.48 27.80 7.74
N ASN A 966 -1.50 28.54 7.29
CA ASN A 966 -2.38 29.31 8.18
C ASN A 966 -3.84 29.17 7.78
N VAL A 967 -4.56 28.34 8.53
CA VAL A 967 -5.94 27.90 8.20
C VAL A 967 -7.01 28.93 8.58
N ASN A 968 -6.73 29.82 9.54
CA ASN A 968 -7.77 30.63 10.19
C ASN A 968 -8.07 31.96 9.51
N ILE A 969 -7.17 32.50 8.67
CA ILE A 969 -7.29 33.82 8.05
C ILE A 969 -6.63 33.79 6.66
N PRO A 970 -7.24 34.38 5.60
CA PRO A 970 -6.55 34.55 4.33
C PRO A 970 -5.32 35.44 4.48
N MET A 971 -4.21 35.06 3.85
CA MET A 971 -2.98 35.88 3.79
C MET A 971 -3.27 37.27 3.23
N ARG A 972 -4.16 37.36 2.24
CA ARG A 972 -4.61 38.63 1.67
C ARG A 972 -6.05 38.50 1.21
N LEU A 973 -6.89 39.47 1.57
CA LEU A 973 -8.24 39.62 1.03
C LEU A 973 -8.26 40.81 0.07
N LEU A 974 -8.54 40.55 -1.19
CA LEU A 974 -8.55 41.54 -2.26
C LEU A 974 -9.99 42.04 -2.46
N THR A 975 -10.23 43.26 -2.02
CA THR A 975 -11.52 43.96 -2.13
C THR A 975 -11.52 44.89 -3.33
N GLY A 976 -12.59 44.89 -4.13
CA GLY A 976 -12.77 45.91 -5.17
C GLY A 976 -13.85 45.59 -6.21
N HIS A 977 -14.19 44.32 -6.40
CA HIS A 977 -15.37 43.95 -7.18
C HIS A 977 -16.65 44.46 -6.51
N ALA A 978 -17.62 44.90 -7.31
CA ALA A 978 -18.88 45.46 -6.82
C ALA A 978 -19.99 44.40 -6.66
N LYS A 979 -19.74 43.17 -7.13
CA LYS A 979 -20.65 42.03 -7.11
C LYS A 979 -19.88 40.71 -6.99
N GLU A 980 -20.61 39.61 -6.88
CA GLU A 980 -20.09 38.25 -6.72
C GLU A 980 -18.94 37.93 -7.68
N VAL A 981 -17.81 37.46 -7.15
CA VAL A 981 -16.75 36.88 -7.98
C VAL A 981 -17.22 35.50 -8.42
N LYS A 982 -16.96 35.10 -9.68
CA LYS A 982 -17.39 33.82 -10.24
C LYS A 982 -16.25 32.94 -10.73
N SER A 983 -15.09 33.52 -11.07
CA SER A 983 -13.89 32.78 -11.46
C SER A 983 -12.64 33.48 -10.96
N VAL A 984 -11.65 32.71 -10.52
CA VAL A 984 -10.29 33.17 -10.20
C VAL A 984 -9.26 32.22 -10.82
N ALA A 985 -8.09 32.74 -11.20
CA ALA A 985 -6.95 31.94 -11.62
C ALA A 985 -5.62 32.67 -11.35
N PHE A 986 -4.55 31.91 -11.17
CA PHE A 986 -3.19 32.45 -11.20
C PHE A 986 -2.67 32.58 -12.63
N SER A 987 -1.70 33.47 -12.84
CA SER A 987 -0.86 33.45 -14.03
C SER A 987 0.10 32.25 -14.04
N PRO A 988 0.60 31.79 -15.21
CA PRO A 988 1.48 30.61 -15.29
C PRO A 988 2.82 30.73 -14.54
N ASP A 989 3.25 31.96 -14.25
CA ASP A 989 4.43 32.30 -13.45
C ASP A 989 4.11 32.52 -11.95
N GLY A 990 2.84 32.37 -11.54
CA GLY A 990 2.36 32.61 -10.18
C GLY A 990 2.33 34.07 -9.73
N SER A 991 2.80 35.02 -10.56
CA SER A 991 3.06 36.40 -10.12
C SER A 991 1.81 37.28 -9.99
N ARG A 992 0.67 36.87 -10.58
CA ARG A 992 -0.58 37.65 -10.62
C ARG A 992 -1.81 36.77 -10.44
N VAL A 993 -2.90 37.41 -10.00
CA VAL A 993 -4.23 36.78 -9.95
C VAL A 993 -5.17 37.50 -10.92
N VAL A 994 -5.92 36.75 -11.70
CA VAL A 994 -7.05 37.27 -12.49
C VAL A 994 -8.38 36.85 -11.86
N SER A 995 -9.36 37.75 -11.82
CA SER A 995 -10.71 37.48 -11.31
C SER A 995 -11.81 38.04 -12.21
N GLY A 996 -12.88 37.27 -12.40
CA GLY A 996 -14.08 37.68 -13.15
C GLY A 996 -15.32 37.72 -12.27
N SER A 997 -16.13 38.77 -12.38
CA SER A 997 -17.29 39.05 -11.50
C SER A 997 -18.58 39.35 -12.27
N VAL A 998 -19.71 39.16 -11.57
CA VAL A 998 -21.06 39.58 -12.01
C VAL A 998 -21.16 41.11 -12.19
N ASP A 999 -20.20 41.90 -11.69
CA ASP A 999 -20.09 43.33 -11.96
C ASP A 999 -19.70 43.66 -13.42
N ARG A 1000 -19.50 42.63 -14.26
CA ARG A 1000 -19.09 42.70 -15.67
C ARG A 1000 -17.66 43.18 -15.86
N THR A 1001 -16.82 43.13 -14.83
CA THR A 1001 -15.38 43.41 -14.91
C THR A 1001 -14.54 42.16 -14.76
N ILE A 1002 -13.39 42.16 -15.45
CA ILE A 1002 -12.26 41.29 -15.17
C ILE A 1002 -11.20 42.18 -14.52
N ARG A 1003 -10.57 41.69 -13.44
CA ARG A 1003 -9.50 42.40 -12.73
C ARG A 1003 -8.24 41.55 -12.69
N LEU A 1004 -7.11 42.23 -12.75
CA LEU A 1004 -5.78 41.66 -12.55
C LEU A 1004 -5.20 42.30 -11.28
N TRP A 1005 -4.66 41.48 -10.40
CA TRP A 1005 -4.16 41.83 -9.08
C TRP A 1005 -2.67 41.51 -8.93
#